data_AF-A0A7S3V6W2-F1
#
_entry.id   AF-A0A7S3V6W2-F1
#
_cell.length_a   1.000
_cell.length_b   1.000
_cell.length_c   1.000
_cell.angle_alpha   90.00
_cell.angle_beta   90.00
_cell.angle_gamma   90.00
#
_symmetry.space_group_name_H-M   'P 1'
#
loop_
_entity.id
_entity.type
_entity.pdbx_description
1 polymer ?
#
loop_
_entity_poly.entity_id
_entity_poly.type
_entity_poly.pdbx_seq_one_letter_code
_entity_poly.pdbx_strand_id
1 'polypeptide(L)'
;TMLEISDELTDQLARDLVQNGGVATLNLPLELSNIHKRAFQVATQAMDIANSEEGSKKVPIIEPHANSATVTGYHSAGGDNALSRYNVYREGFIFSNGELFDVPLKNVGSSQNNLEDGNSFEHAMVDMQNSLCQIIAKGALKGIARILDIDEDWFGETYGPMDSSSQWHIKRYAEPSIEEKNTISNEECKDGDAPALSTEVEWLPVHTDPSLISVIIHDAEGVNKNAMGLQCQAPQTKEESGEKKERVWKEVGYHGHAVATIFCGSVMSYITGGLLQSAKHRVVYNNATGGTLSKDGKQFRQAATLFLRPQGESVLTVPPSDILNERTVKIRRNCKFDDWLSRVSRNYQGKQSKKHKKTKNKVKDTKEQTNNVNPMYWADQYTELTLHGSDPTLVGKEKYLGGELCELNNHIYSIPGFAKRILDFDLTKDPPKLELIGPELNGEFKWLRGIPVGGVIYGIPCHSGSVLKINALTNKVDLLEWDESLPGACPHDQKWKYHGAAVSDHDGFIYCIPQAAEHVMKIDPRTDNISFLGPAFPGVNKWYGGLLLNDGAIYGICQNATGILRIDPKTQQCTLHGDFPEGNYKWHGAVRHSDGNLYCIPATATQVLKIEPGLQPKLTLLGENIRTGEHRKDGKYKFLGGASDGNHSVYFFPSDADYVCQVNTNTGEVREVGPNLRNLEKMRNNKWQNGFTDETGTIYGIPLKGETILRIRPQENSGTPDVQCIGGPYVGLNKWEGGVSTGNGDMYCMPLNSNFSLRIRPLTKKDVKVEESDAEFKYTAGQATLRSSMHTIRSTKKSKKRVADSRPNVGGVLPDKIRTKDIISFDLEMFNLRSEATRMLKQLDPLIIGDFRSDEYELEHFAVPRDSLIPSKKRSIQGIGEKAQNLLTNFVNEDEQFLATFDHFLRKCILPYLKSRLASCGAVDGSKPLNFYYQRPPTLRIQPGPSTKQVRAHSDQQYGHQDGELNFWLPLSDPKITKTDIWSESAPNKEDYKPLGAQLGEVVAFHGSTCKHFVPANESKFTRVSLDFRVGCELYFDPNWKMPGTVSDHVRAQYTL
;
A
#
# COMPACT_ATOMS: atom_id res chain seq x y z
N THR A 1 -8.80 5.24 -44.24
CA THR A 1 -9.28 3.84 -44.18
C THR A 1 -8.44 3.13 -43.14
N MET A 2 -9.04 2.43 -42.17
CA MET A 2 -8.27 1.65 -41.18
C MET A 2 -7.48 0.58 -41.95
N LEU A 3 -6.15 0.62 -41.87
CA LEU A 3 -5.29 -0.41 -42.45
C LEU A 3 -5.52 -1.70 -41.66
N GLU A 4 -5.91 -2.78 -42.35
CA GLU A 4 -6.11 -4.10 -41.75
C GLU A 4 -5.28 -5.14 -42.51
N ILE A 5 -4.90 -6.22 -41.81
CA ILE A 5 -4.16 -7.34 -42.39
C ILE A 5 -5.20 -8.38 -42.84
N SER A 6 -5.03 -8.94 -44.04
CA SER A 6 -6.02 -9.88 -44.57
C SER A 6 -6.17 -11.14 -43.71
N ASP A 7 -7.37 -11.71 -43.74
CA ASP A 7 -7.68 -12.92 -42.99
C ASP A 7 -6.82 -14.10 -43.44
N GLU A 8 -6.50 -14.23 -44.74
CA GLU A 8 -5.63 -15.30 -45.23
C GLU A 8 -4.23 -15.26 -44.59
N LEU A 9 -3.67 -14.06 -44.43
CA LEU A 9 -2.34 -13.86 -43.84
C LEU A 9 -2.35 -14.14 -42.34
N THR A 10 -3.37 -13.68 -41.62
CA THR A 10 -3.50 -13.87 -40.17
C THR A 10 -3.85 -15.31 -39.81
N ASP A 11 -4.59 -16.02 -40.66
CA ASP A 11 -4.84 -17.46 -40.53
C ASP A 11 -3.59 -18.29 -40.78
N GLN A 12 -2.82 -17.94 -41.81
CA GLN A 12 -1.55 -18.63 -42.07
C GLN A 12 -0.56 -18.41 -40.92
N LEU A 13 -0.47 -17.17 -40.42
CA LEU A 13 0.30 -16.84 -39.24
C LEU A 13 -0.07 -17.74 -38.05
N ALA A 14 -1.37 -17.85 -37.74
CA ALA A 14 -1.81 -18.63 -36.60
C ALA A 14 -1.52 -20.14 -36.76
N ARG A 15 -1.61 -20.68 -37.98
CA ARG A 15 -1.19 -22.07 -38.28
C ARG A 15 0.32 -22.25 -38.06
N ASP A 16 1.11 -21.30 -38.51
CA ASP A 16 2.56 -21.32 -38.34
C ASP A 16 2.95 -21.23 -36.85
N LEU A 17 2.24 -20.44 -36.04
CA LEU A 17 2.47 -20.38 -34.59
C LEU A 17 2.26 -21.74 -33.92
N VAL A 18 1.26 -22.52 -34.34
CA VAL A 18 1.03 -23.87 -33.82
C VAL A 18 2.13 -24.83 -34.27
N GLN A 19 2.52 -24.79 -35.55
CA GLN A 19 3.49 -25.73 -36.14
C GLN A 19 4.93 -25.46 -35.70
N ASN A 20 5.31 -24.19 -35.55
CA ASN A 20 6.69 -23.76 -35.35
C ASN A 20 7.02 -23.42 -33.88
N GLY A 21 6.28 -23.97 -32.93
CA GLY A 21 6.59 -23.82 -31.50
C GLY A 21 6.34 -22.40 -30.96
N GLY A 22 5.32 -21.71 -31.49
CA GLY A 22 4.91 -20.38 -31.06
C GLY A 22 5.62 -19.24 -31.78
N VAL A 23 6.23 -19.48 -32.94
CA VAL A 23 6.98 -18.46 -33.71
C VAL A 23 6.48 -18.42 -35.15
N ALA A 24 6.16 -17.23 -35.65
CA ALA A 24 5.79 -17.04 -37.04
C ALA A 24 6.14 -15.62 -37.51
N THR A 25 6.15 -15.41 -38.84
CA THR A 25 6.39 -14.09 -39.45
C THR A 25 5.18 -13.66 -40.25
N LEU A 26 4.84 -12.37 -40.20
CA LEU A 26 3.71 -11.76 -40.88
C LEU A 26 4.20 -10.68 -41.83
N ASN A 27 3.93 -10.84 -43.13
CA ASN A 27 4.16 -9.76 -44.08
C ASN A 27 3.18 -8.62 -43.83
N LEU A 28 3.67 -7.39 -43.88
CA LEU A 28 2.91 -6.20 -43.54
C LEU A 28 2.60 -5.36 -44.79
N PRO A 29 1.50 -4.60 -44.78
CA PRO A 29 1.24 -3.59 -45.80
C PRO A 29 2.40 -2.59 -45.91
N LEU A 30 2.68 -2.14 -47.14
CA LEU A 30 3.81 -1.24 -47.43
C LEU A 30 3.69 0.10 -46.68
N GLU A 31 2.46 0.53 -46.39
CA GLU A 31 2.14 1.73 -45.64
C GLU A 31 2.74 1.70 -44.21
N LEU A 32 2.77 0.54 -43.57
CA LEU A 32 3.37 0.37 -42.24
C LEU A 32 4.90 0.46 -42.29
N SER A 33 5.51 0.12 -43.42
CA SER A 33 6.96 0.20 -43.59
C SER A 33 7.49 1.62 -43.38
N ASN A 34 6.76 2.64 -43.83
CA ASN A 34 7.14 4.04 -43.67
C ASN A 34 7.01 4.51 -42.20
N ILE A 35 5.95 4.07 -41.51
CA ILE A 35 5.75 4.35 -40.08
C ILE A 35 6.90 3.76 -39.27
N HIS A 36 7.24 2.49 -39.51
CA HIS A 36 8.33 1.81 -38.81
C HIS A 36 9.67 2.48 -39.06
N LYS A 37 9.98 2.81 -40.33
CA LYS A 37 11.21 3.53 -40.71
C LYS A 37 11.34 4.85 -39.97
N ARG A 38 10.28 5.67 -39.95
CA ARG A 38 10.28 6.97 -39.27
C ARG A 38 10.45 6.81 -37.74
N ALA A 39 9.77 5.84 -37.13
CA ALA A 39 9.89 5.59 -35.70
C ALA A 39 11.33 5.23 -35.29
N PHE A 40 12.01 4.35 -36.02
CA PHE A 40 13.41 4.01 -35.74
C PHE A 40 14.36 5.19 -35.95
N GLN A 41 14.13 6.02 -36.98
CA GLN A 41 14.94 7.21 -37.22
C GLN A 41 14.87 8.20 -36.06
N VAL A 42 13.65 8.51 -35.62
CA VAL A 42 13.40 9.44 -34.53
C VAL A 42 13.90 8.88 -33.19
N ALA A 43 13.68 7.58 -32.93
CA ALA A 43 14.17 6.93 -31.73
C ALA A 43 15.71 6.92 -31.67
N THR A 44 16.40 6.75 -32.79
CA THR A 44 17.87 6.83 -32.86
C THR A 44 18.37 8.20 -32.40
N GLN A 45 17.77 9.28 -32.90
CA GLN A 45 18.12 10.64 -32.51
C GLN A 45 17.84 10.91 -31.03
N ALA A 46 16.71 10.40 -30.53
CA ALA A 46 16.33 10.53 -29.13
C ALA A 46 17.28 9.76 -28.18
N MET A 47 17.72 8.55 -28.55
CA MET A 47 18.72 7.80 -27.79
C MET A 47 20.08 8.50 -27.78
N ASP A 48 20.47 9.15 -28.89
CA ASP A 48 21.69 9.97 -28.95
C ASP A 48 21.61 11.19 -28.00
N ILE A 49 20.42 11.79 -27.87
CA ILE A 49 20.18 12.88 -26.90
C ILE A 49 20.25 12.34 -25.47
N ALA A 50 19.59 11.22 -25.19
CA ALA A 50 19.54 10.62 -23.85
C ALA A 50 20.93 10.25 -23.31
N ASN A 51 21.85 9.82 -24.19
CA ASN A 51 23.24 9.53 -23.83
C ASN A 51 24.13 10.77 -23.60
N SER A 52 23.66 11.98 -23.94
CA SER A 52 24.42 13.21 -23.69
C SER A 52 24.19 13.74 -22.28
N GLU A 53 25.21 14.30 -21.62
CA GLU A 53 25.09 14.83 -20.25
C GLU A 53 23.99 15.89 -20.11
N GLU A 54 23.82 16.75 -21.11
CA GLU A 54 22.78 17.80 -21.11
C GLU A 54 21.40 17.27 -21.51
N GLY A 55 21.35 16.27 -22.38
CA GLY A 55 20.10 15.66 -22.86
C GLY A 55 19.48 14.66 -21.88
N SER A 56 20.28 13.97 -21.06
CA SER A 56 19.79 13.07 -20.00
C SER A 56 18.86 13.77 -18.99
N LYS A 57 19.02 15.09 -18.79
CA LYS A 57 18.15 15.92 -17.93
C LYS A 57 16.78 16.22 -18.56
N LYS A 58 16.62 15.95 -19.86
CA LYS A 58 15.44 16.27 -20.67
C LYS A 58 14.69 15.01 -21.12
N VAL A 59 15.15 13.83 -20.73
CA VAL A 59 14.57 12.53 -21.07
C VAL A 59 14.21 11.82 -19.76
N PRO A 60 13.02 11.19 -19.64
CA PRO A 60 12.68 10.40 -18.46
C PRO A 60 13.64 9.20 -18.33
N ILE A 61 14.59 9.25 -17.40
CA ILE A 61 15.55 8.16 -17.17
C ILE A 61 14.93 7.12 -16.23
N ILE A 62 15.07 5.86 -16.59
CA ILE A 62 14.65 4.75 -15.75
C ILE A 62 15.71 4.48 -14.68
N GLU A 63 15.29 4.56 -13.42
CA GLU A 63 16.12 4.21 -12.28
C GLU A 63 16.48 2.70 -12.28
N PRO A 64 17.72 2.30 -11.92
CA PRO A 64 18.18 0.91 -11.94
C PRO A 64 17.31 -0.10 -11.15
N HIS A 65 16.51 0.38 -10.20
CA HIS A 65 15.64 -0.42 -9.34
C HIS A 65 14.14 -0.28 -9.67
N ALA A 66 13.80 0.41 -10.75
CA ALA A 66 12.43 0.53 -11.19
C ALA A 66 11.83 -0.85 -11.49
N ASN A 67 10.53 -1.00 -11.23
CA ASN A 67 9.84 -2.24 -11.57
C ASN A 67 9.78 -2.39 -13.10
N SER A 68 10.59 -3.30 -13.64
CA SER A 68 10.69 -3.54 -15.08
C SER A 68 9.35 -3.90 -15.74
N ALA A 69 8.35 -4.34 -14.96
CA ALA A 69 7.03 -4.69 -15.45
C ALA A 69 6.17 -3.49 -15.86
N THR A 70 6.36 -2.31 -15.26
CA THR A 70 5.43 -1.16 -15.41
C THR A 70 6.14 0.17 -15.64
N VAL A 71 7.45 0.16 -15.86
CA VAL A 71 8.25 1.38 -16.01
C VAL A 71 8.09 2.00 -17.40
N THR A 72 8.12 3.33 -17.47
CA THR A 72 8.19 4.11 -18.72
C THR A 72 9.40 5.03 -18.67
N GLY A 73 10.17 5.11 -19.76
CA GLY A 73 11.36 5.96 -19.86
C GLY A 73 12.52 5.32 -20.63
N TYR A 74 13.69 5.93 -20.57
CA TYR A 74 14.93 5.50 -21.21
C TYR A 74 15.84 4.73 -20.24
N HIS A 75 16.48 3.65 -20.72
CA HIS A 75 17.59 3.00 -20.02
C HIS A 75 18.83 2.91 -20.92
N SER A 76 20.01 3.09 -20.34
CA SER A 76 21.29 2.91 -21.03
C SER A 76 21.73 1.44 -21.06
N ALA A 77 22.78 1.15 -21.84
CA ALA A 77 23.47 -0.14 -21.86
C ALA A 77 24.64 -0.16 -20.86
N GLY A 78 24.93 -1.33 -20.26
CA GLY A 78 26.15 -1.59 -19.46
C GLY A 78 26.03 -1.50 -17.93
N GLY A 79 26.71 -2.43 -17.24
CA GLY A 79 27.12 -2.34 -15.81
C GLY A 79 26.10 -2.72 -14.72
N ASP A 80 26.49 -2.49 -13.46
CA ASP A 80 25.70 -2.71 -12.22
C ASP A 80 24.36 -1.93 -12.17
N ASN A 81 24.14 -1.01 -13.12
CA ASN A 81 22.95 -0.19 -13.30
C ASN A 81 21.94 -0.77 -14.30
N ALA A 82 22.25 -1.90 -14.95
CA ALA A 82 21.31 -2.56 -15.84
C ALA A 82 20.06 -3.02 -15.07
N LEU A 83 18.89 -2.49 -15.45
CA LEU A 83 17.55 -2.85 -14.95
C LEU A 83 17.31 -4.37 -14.79
N SER A 84 17.97 -5.17 -15.62
CA SER A 84 18.04 -6.62 -15.49
C SER A 84 19.22 -7.16 -16.29
N ARG A 85 19.56 -8.44 -16.11
CA ARG A 85 20.53 -9.17 -16.95
C ARG A 85 20.23 -9.11 -18.46
N TYR A 86 19.00 -8.75 -18.83
CA TYR A 86 18.55 -8.65 -20.23
C TYR A 86 18.88 -7.30 -20.87
N ASN A 87 19.32 -6.32 -20.09
CA ASN A 87 19.61 -4.96 -20.55
C ASN A 87 21.11 -4.64 -20.59
N VAL A 88 21.96 -5.64 -20.33
CA VAL A 88 23.42 -5.49 -20.28
C VAL A 88 23.97 -4.93 -21.60
N TYR A 89 23.50 -5.44 -22.74
CA TYR A 89 24.00 -5.06 -24.07
C TYR A 89 23.02 -4.19 -24.88
N ARG A 90 21.99 -3.61 -24.24
CA ARG A 90 20.99 -2.83 -24.98
C ARG A 90 20.53 -1.61 -24.21
N GLU A 91 20.30 -0.55 -24.95
CA GLU A 91 19.69 0.68 -24.49
C GLU A 91 18.39 0.94 -25.24
N GLY A 92 17.50 1.76 -24.68
CA GLY A 92 16.27 2.11 -25.39
C GLY A 92 15.18 2.67 -24.48
N PHE A 93 14.04 2.92 -25.10
CA PHE A 93 12.85 3.43 -24.45
C PHE A 93 11.87 2.29 -24.16
N ILE A 94 11.27 2.33 -22.97
CA ILE A 94 10.19 1.47 -22.52
C ILE A 94 8.95 2.35 -22.37
N PHE A 95 7.81 1.87 -22.88
CA PHE A 95 6.51 2.48 -22.72
C PHE A 95 5.58 1.44 -22.09
N SER A 96 4.97 1.76 -20.96
CA SER A 96 4.06 0.87 -20.24
C SER A 96 2.69 1.50 -20.07
N ASN A 97 1.65 0.66 -20.12
CA ASN A 97 0.30 1.02 -19.73
C ASN A 97 -0.29 2.25 -20.44
N GLY A 98 0.02 2.43 -21.73
CA GLY A 98 -0.43 3.57 -22.52
C GLY A 98 0.28 4.90 -22.23
N GLU A 99 1.27 4.92 -21.33
CA GLU A 99 2.08 6.11 -21.09
C GLU A 99 2.99 6.42 -22.28
N LEU A 100 3.04 7.68 -22.67
CA LEU A 100 3.92 8.25 -23.69
C LEU A 100 4.59 9.51 -23.16
N PHE A 101 5.71 9.88 -23.76
CA PHE A 101 6.42 11.12 -23.47
C PHE A 101 7.12 11.61 -24.73
N ASP A 102 7.39 12.91 -24.79
CA ASP A 102 8.14 13.50 -25.88
C ASP A 102 9.63 13.65 -25.55
N VAL A 103 10.47 13.66 -26.59
CA VAL A 103 11.90 13.98 -26.49
C VAL A 103 12.18 15.16 -27.42
N PRO A 104 12.67 16.30 -26.91
CA PRO A 104 12.87 17.50 -27.72
C PRO A 104 14.00 17.29 -28.74
N LEU A 105 13.65 16.97 -29.98
CA LEU A 105 14.58 16.82 -31.10
C LEU A 105 15.01 18.21 -31.60
N LYS A 106 16.30 18.41 -31.85
CA LYS A 106 16.79 19.65 -32.46
C LYS A 106 16.39 19.66 -33.94
N ASN A 107 15.65 20.66 -34.39
CA ASN A 107 15.43 20.92 -35.81
C ASN A 107 16.80 21.07 -36.50
N VAL A 108 17.18 20.06 -37.27
CA VAL A 108 18.36 20.14 -38.14
C VAL A 108 18.00 21.12 -39.25
N GLY A 109 18.78 22.20 -39.36
CA GLY A 109 18.48 23.31 -40.24
C GLY A 109 18.27 22.90 -41.70
N SER A 110 17.12 23.27 -42.24
CA SER A 110 17.02 23.77 -43.61
C SER A 110 15.99 24.89 -43.64
N SER A 111 16.45 26.03 -44.11
CA SER A 111 15.65 27.17 -44.51
C SER A 111 14.70 26.79 -45.65
N GLN A 112 13.40 26.62 -45.37
CA GLN A 112 12.28 26.96 -46.26
C GLN A 112 10.94 26.53 -45.62
N ASN A 113 9.90 27.30 -45.95
CA ASN A 113 8.52 27.16 -45.53
C ASN A 113 7.94 25.75 -45.69
N ASN A 114 6.99 25.40 -44.80
CA ASN A 114 6.07 24.26 -44.83
C ASN A 114 6.69 22.86 -44.71
N LEU A 115 6.85 22.37 -43.47
CA LEU A 115 6.94 20.93 -43.19
C LEU A 115 6.05 20.59 -41.98
N GLU A 116 5.16 19.62 -42.20
CA GLU A 116 4.00 19.21 -41.40
C GLU A 116 4.34 18.79 -39.95
N ASP A 117 3.37 18.94 -39.03
CA ASP A 117 3.37 18.60 -37.59
C ASP A 117 3.81 17.14 -37.22
N GLY A 118 4.21 16.31 -38.19
CA GLY A 118 4.53 14.90 -37.99
C GLY A 118 5.90 14.59 -37.36
N ASN A 119 6.86 15.49 -37.27
CA ASN A 119 8.26 15.08 -36.96
C ASN A 119 8.65 14.98 -35.47
N SER A 120 7.72 15.13 -34.52
CA SER A 120 8.05 14.97 -33.09
C SER A 120 8.28 13.50 -32.70
N PHE A 121 9.03 13.26 -31.61
CA PHE A 121 9.23 11.92 -31.07
C PHE A 121 7.92 11.29 -30.61
N GLU A 122 7.09 12.02 -29.86
CA GLU A 122 5.80 11.52 -29.39
C GLU A 122 4.90 11.03 -30.54
N HIS A 123 4.66 11.85 -31.58
CA HIS A 123 3.85 11.43 -32.72
C HIS A 123 4.38 10.18 -33.43
N ALA A 124 5.70 10.07 -33.64
CA ALA A 124 6.28 8.87 -34.25
C ALA A 124 6.12 7.62 -33.38
N MET A 125 6.17 7.76 -32.05
CA MET A 125 5.94 6.65 -31.12
C MET A 125 4.46 6.28 -31.04
N VAL A 126 3.53 7.23 -31.14
CA VAL A 126 2.08 7.00 -31.26
C VAL A 126 1.78 6.18 -32.53
N ASP A 127 2.29 6.62 -33.68
CA ASP A 127 2.10 5.91 -34.96
C ASP A 127 2.65 4.47 -34.88
N MET A 128 3.84 4.30 -34.27
CA MET A 128 4.44 3.00 -34.03
C MET A 128 3.60 2.11 -33.11
N GLN A 129 3.13 2.65 -31.99
CA GLN A 129 2.29 1.93 -31.03
C GLN A 129 0.97 1.48 -31.67
N ASN A 130 0.35 2.35 -32.46
CA ASN A 130 -0.87 2.05 -33.21
C ASN A 130 -0.65 0.92 -34.21
N SER A 131 0.45 0.96 -34.98
CA SER A 131 0.82 -0.13 -35.89
C SER A 131 0.99 -1.47 -35.13
N LEU A 132 1.74 -1.46 -34.03
CA LEU A 132 2.00 -2.65 -33.23
C LEU A 132 0.72 -3.23 -32.58
N CYS A 133 -0.10 -2.38 -31.96
CA CYS A 133 -1.25 -2.82 -31.15
C CYS A 133 -2.52 -3.00 -31.99
N GLN A 134 -2.92 -1.97 -32.75
CA GLN A 134 -4.24 -1.89 -33.38
C GLN A 134 -4.31 -2.64 -34.71
N ILE A 135 -3.17 -2.80 -35.39
CA ILE A 135 -3.11 -3.45 -36.71
C ILE A 135 -2.51 -4.85 -36.58
N ILE A 136 -1.26 -4.95 -36.13
CA ILE A 136 -0.52 -6.22 -36.15
C ILE A 136 -0.99 -7.17 -35.05
N ALA A 137 -0.99 -6.73 -33.79
CA ALA A 137 -1.35 -7.59 -32.67
C ALA A 137 -2.84 -7.97 -32.69
N LYS A 138 -3.72 -7.00 -33.00
CA LYS A 138 -5.16 -7.26 -33.17
C LYS A 138 -5.41 -8.27 -34.29
N GLY A 139 -4.82 -8.08 -35.48
CA GLY A 139 -4.94 -9.04 -36.59
C GLY A 139 -4.43 -10.43 -36.23
N ALA A 140 -3.29 -10.53 -35.53
CA ALA A 140 -2.76 -11.81 -35.06
C ALA A 140 -3.69 -12.52 -34.07
N LEU A 141 -4.32 -11.79 -33.14
CA LEU A 141 -5.30 -12.37 -32.20
C LEU A 141 -6.57 -12.86 -32.91
N LYS A 142 -7.04 -12.14 -33.94
CA LYS A 142 -8.18 -12.59 -34.76
C LYS A 142 -7.89 -13.90 -35.49
N GLY A 143 -6.73 -14.02 -36.13
CA GLY A 143 -6.31 -15.28 -36.76
C GLY A 143 -6.18 -16.43 -35.76
N ILE A 144 -5.68 -16.16 -34.54
CA ILE A 144 -5.64 -17.14 -33.46
C ILE A 144 -7.04 -17.54 -33.01
N ALA A 145 -7.96 -16.58 -32.84
CA ALA A 145 -9.35 -16.82 -32.45
C ALA A 145 -10.06 -17.74 -33.47
N ARG A 146 -9.88 -17.49 -34.78
CA ARG A 146 -10.45 -18.34 -35.83
C ARG A 146 -9.90 -19.77 -35.81
N ILE A 147 -8.60 -19.98 -35.56
CA ILE A 147 -8.05 -21.35 -35.40
C ILE A 147 -8.57 -22.02 -34.14
N LEU A 148 -8.86 -21.26 -33.09
CA LEU A 148 -9.47 -21.77 -31.86
C LEU A 148 -10.99 -21.96 -32.00
N ASP A 149 -11.60 -21.58 -33.11
CA ASP A 149 -13.05 -21.62 -33.31
C ASP A 149 -13.82 -20.85 -32.21
N ILE A 150 -13.37 -19.63 -31.92
CA ILE A 150 -14.00 -18.70 -30.96
C ILE A 150 -14.26 -17.34 -31.63
N ASP A 151 -15.04 -16.49 -30.95
CA ASP A 151 -15.29 -15.12 -31.39
C ASP A 151 -13.98 -14.34 -31.60
N GLU A 152 -13.86 -13.64 -32.75
CA GLU A 152 -12.65 -12.89 -33.13
C GLU A 152 -12.26 -11.80 -32.14
N ASP A 153 -13.24 -11.21 -31.45
CA ASP A 153 -13.02 -10.12 -30.50
C ASP A 153 -12.94 -10.64 -29.04
N TRP A 154 -13.07 -11.96 -28.83
CA TRP A 154 -13.08 -12.60 -27.51
C TRP A 154 -11.91 -12.16 -26.61
N PHE A 155 -10.70 -12.09 -27.16
CA PHE A 155 -9.52 -11.67 -26.40
C PHE A 155 -9.63 -10.22 -25.90
N GLY A 156 -10.16 -9.32 -26.72
CA GLY A 156 -10.36 -7.92 -26.36
C GLY A 156 -11.45 -7.75 -25.30
N GLU A 157 -12.58 -8.43 -25.47
CA GLU A 157 -13.69 -8.39 -24.51
C GLU A 157 -13.31 -9.01 -23.16
N THR A 158 -12.56 -10.11 -23.18
CA THR A 158 -12.21 -10.86 -21.96
C THR A 158 -11.09 -10.20 -21.16
N TYR A 159 -10.10 -9.62 -21.85
CA TYR A 159 -8.88 -9.11 -21.23
C TYR A 159 -8.78 -7.57 -21.16
N GLY A 160 -9.83 -6.86 -21.61
CA GLY A 160 -9.92 -5.41 -21.57
C GLY A 160 -9.08 -4.71 -22.65
N PRO A 161 -9.06 -3.37 -22.70
CA PRO A 161 -8.25 -2.61 -23.66
C PRO A 161 -6.76 -2.88 -23.42
N MET A 162 -6.17 -3.71 -24.30
CA MET A 162 -4.78 -4.16 -24.17
C MET A 162 -3.76 -3.13 -24.67
N ASP A 163 -4.19 -2.08 -25.36
CA ASP A 163 -3.36 -0.93 -25.75
C ASP A 163 -2.83 -0.15 -24.53
N SER A 164 -3.63 -0.11 -23.45
CA SER A 164 -3.35 0.61 -22.19
C SER A 164 -2.89 -0.28 -21.04
N SER A 165 -2.75 -1.60 -21.24
CA SER A 165 -2.14 -2.53 -20.27
C SER A 165 -0.86 -3.21 -20.76
N SER A 166 -0.52 -3.01 -22.02
CA SER A 166 0.68 -3.58 -22.64
C SER A 166 1.91 -2.74 -22.39
N GLN A 167 3.07 -3.34 -22.63
CA GLN A 167 4.36 -2.65 -22.61
C GLN A 167 5.04 -2.87 -23.94
N TRP A 168 5.72 -1.87 -24.48
CA TRP A 168 6.54 -2.03 -25.67
C TRP A 168 7.85 -1.26 -25.55
N HIS A 169 8.88 -1.77 -26.21
CA HIS A 169 10.24 -1.23 -26.15
C HIS A 169 10.72 -0.91 -27.55
N ILE A 170 11.40 0.22 -27.74
CA ILE A 170 12.23 0.47 -28.92
C ILE A 170 13.69 0.62 -28.47
N LYS A 171 14.57 -0.25 -28.99
CA LYS A 171 15.90 -0.47 -28.41
C LYS A 171 16.96 -0.75 -29.46
N ARG A 172 18.20 -0.37 -29.16
CA ARG A 172 19.40 -0.68 -29.94
C ARG A 172 20.43 -1.43 -29.10
N TYR A 173 21.22 -2.28 -29.75
CA TYR A 173 22.22 -3.12 -29.10
C TYR A 173 23.62 -2.53 -29.25
N ALA A 174 24.38 -2.53 -28.16
CA ALA A 174 25.77 -2.11 -28.11
C ALA A 174 26.70 -3.27 -28.50
N GLU A 175 27.76 -2.96 -29.26
CA GLU A 175 28.79 -3.96 -29.59
C GLU A 175 29.56 -4.42 -28.33
N PRO A 176 29.88 -5.71 -28.21
CA PRO A 176 30.77 -6.22 -27.15
C PRO A 176 32.18 -5.63 -27.28
N SER A 177 32.87 -5.47 -26.14
CA SER A 177 34.25 -4.94 -26.10
C SER A 177 35.28 -5.91 -26.71
N ILE A 178 36.46 -5.41 -27.09
CA ILE A 178 37.55 -6.20 -27.69
C ILE A 178 38.05 -7.30 -26.72
N GLU A 179 38.08 -7.04 -25.42
CA GLU A 179 38.47 -8.02 -24.39
C GLU A 179 37.46 -9.18 -24.30
N GLU A 180 36.16 -8.89 -24.38
CA GLU A 180 35.10 -9.90 -24.41
C GLU A 180 35.11 -10.73 -25.71
N LYS A 181 35.43 -10.08 -26.84
CA LYS A 181 35.68 -10.77 -28.13
C LYS A 181 36.90 -11.71 -28.05
N ASN A 182 37.94 -11.35 -27.29
CA ASN A 182 39.16 -12.14 -27.10
C ASN A 182 39.08 -13.21 -26.00
N THR A 183 38.16 -13.08 -25.04
CA THR A 183 37.93 -14.10 -23.99
C THR A 183 37.43 -15.41 -24.61
N ILE A 184 36.83 -15.34 -25.80
CA ILE A 184 36.36 -16.47 -26.60
C ILE A 184 37.50 -17.15 -27.39
N SER A 185 38.60 -16.43 -27.70
CA SER A 185 39.69 -16.97 -28.52
C SER A 185 40.87 -17.56 -27.72
N ASN A 186 40.93 -17.34 -26.39
CA ASN A 186 42.08 -17.67 -25.55
C ASN A 186 41.85 -18.81 -24.52
N GLU A 187 40.80 -19.62 -24.64
CA GLU A 187 40.74 -20.90 -23.91
C GLU A 187 41.63 -21.93 -24.61
N GLU A 188 42.95 -21.75 -24.48
CA GLU A 188 43.94 -22.75 -24.83
C GLU A 188 43.81 -23.98 -23.91
N CYS A 189 43.52 -25.10 -24.58
CA CYS A 189 43.76 -26.49 -24.22
C CYS A 189 44.47 -26.76 -22.88
N LYS A 190 43.73 -27.41 -21.97
CA LYS A 190 44.31 -28.39 -21.04
C LYS A 190 43.63 -29.74 -21.25
N ASP A 191 44.41 -30.64 -21.84
CA ASP A 191 44.29 -32.10 -21.88
C ASP A 191 42.88 -32.72 -21.96
N GLY A 192 42.56 -33.21 -23.17
CA GLY A 192 42.08 -34.60 -23.28
C GLY A 192 40.64 -34.87 -23.70
N ASP A 193 39.74 -33.89 -23.78
CA ASP A 193 38.37 -34.11 -24.24
C ASP A 193 37.99 -33.15 -25.37
N ALA A 194 37.43 -33.70 -26.46
CA ALA A 194 37.09 -32.98 -27.69
C ALA A 194 36.09 -31.84 -27.43
N PRO A 195 36.28 -30.64 -28.01
CA PRO A 195 35.40 -29.52 -27.77
C PRO A 195 34.14 -29.64 -28.61
N ALA A 196 32.98 -29.63 -27.96
CA ALA A 196 31.71 -29.30 -28.59
C ALA A 196 30.97 -28.34 -27.66
N LEU A 197 31.12 -27.03 -27.89
CA LEU A 197 30.20 -25.98 -27.45
C LEU A 197 30.57 -24.67 -28.16
N SER A 198 29.71 -24.22 -29.08
CA SER A 198 29.85 -22.96 -29.81
C SER A 198 29.76 -21.76 -28.85
N THR A 199 30.86 -21.04 -28.70
CA THR A 199 31.00 -19.82 -27.89
C THR A 199 30.50 -18.58 -28.64
N GLU A 200 29.18 -18.46 -28.81
CA GLU A 200 28.54 -17.24 -29.33
C GLU A 200 28.28 -16.24 -28.17
N VAL A 201 28.54 -14.94 -28.37
CA VAL A 201 28.19 -13.90 -27.37
C VAL A 201 26.67 -13.73 -27.34
N GLU A 202 26.02 -14.06 -26.22
CA GLU A 202 24.58 -13.85 -26.04
C GLU A 202 24.28 -12.39 -25.65
N TRP A 203 23.76 -11.59 -26.59
CA TRP A 203 23.25 -10.24 -26.36
C TRP A 203 21.99 -10.21 -25.49
N LEU A 204 21.13 -11.23 -25.62
CA LEU A 204 19.93 -11.41 -24.82
C LEU A 204 19.79 -12.89 -24.45
N PRO A 205 19.89 -13.27 -23.16
CA PRO A 205 19.88 -14.67 -22.76
C PRO A 205 18.51 -15.32 -22.98
N VAL A 206 18.49 -16.65 -22.97
CA VAL A 206 17.28 -17.46 -23.21
C VAL A 206 16.14 -17.11 -22.24
N HIS A 207 14.97 -16.74 -22.79
CA HIS A 207 13.74 -16.48 -22.03
C HIS A 207 12.48 -16.70 -22.87
N THR A 208 11.32 -16.51 -22.24
CA THR A 208 10.00 -16.40 -22.88
C THR A 208 9.35 -15.10 -22.41
N ASP A 209 8.32 -14.61 -23.11
CA ASP A 209 7.70 -13.33 -22.73
C ASP A 209 6.47 -13.50 -21.82
N PRO A 210 6.23 -12.59 -20.86
CA PRO A 210 5.03 -12.57 -20.02
C PRO A 210 3.83 -11.92 -20.74
N SER A 211 3.50 -12.37 -21.94
CA SER A 211 2.46 -11.80 -22.82
C SER A 211 1.48 -12.87 -23.32
N LEU A 212 0.39 -12.42 -23.94
CA LEU A 212 -0.40 -13.25 -24.86
C LEU A 212 0.43 -13.49 -26.14
N ILE A 213 0.78 -12.41 -26.83
CA ILE A 213 1.71 -12.43 -27.95
C ILE A 213 2.73 -11.30 -27.83
N SER A 214 3.88 -11.47 -28.45
CA SER A 214 4.84 -10.40 -28.66
C SER A 214 5.00 -10.12 -30.15
N VAL A 215 5.09 -8.84 -30.50
CA VAL A 215 5.30 -8.38 -31.89
C VAL A 215 6.67 -7.73 -31.96
N ILE A 216 7.53 -8.21 -32.88
CA ILE A 216 8.88 -7.68 -33.08
C ILE A 216 9.01 -7.12 -34.51
N ILE A 217 9.48 -5.88 -34.60
CA ILE A 217 9.90 -5.21 -35.84
C ILE A 217 11.39 -4.88 -35.72
N HIS A 218 12.16 -5.09 -36.78
CA HIS A 218 13.58 -4.74 -36.82
C HIS A 218 13.80 -3.52 -37.72
N ASP A 219 14.83 -2.74 -37.42
CA ASP A 219 15.22 -1.61 -38.25
C ASP A 219 15.99 -2.07 -39.50
N ALA A 220 15.28 -2.41 -40.56
CA ALA A 220 15.83 -2.71 -41.88
C ALA A 220 14.77 -2.45 -42.96
N GLU A 221 15.14 -1.82 -44.06
CA GLU A 221 14.18 -1.51 -45.12
C GLU A 221 13.62 -2.78 -45.78
N GLY A 222 12.31 -2.84 -45.98
CA GLY A 222 11.62 -3.96 -46.64
C GLY A 222 11.59 -5.25 -45.83
N VAL A 223 11.78 -6.38 -46.52
CA VAL A 223 11.79 -7.74 -45.96
C VAL A 223 13.13 -8.41 -46.27
N ASN A 224 13.88 -8.73 -45.22
CA ASN A 224 15.24 -9.27 -45.30
C ASN A 224 15.31 -10.66 -44.68
N LYS A 225 16.21 -11.53 -45.16
CA LYS A 225 16.42 -12.87 -44.59
C LYS A 225 17.23 -12.79 -43.29
N ASN A 226 16.95 -13.72 -42.37
CA ASN A 226 17.64 -13.93 -41.09
C ASN A 226 17.57 -12.73 -40.14
N ALA A 227 16.96 -12.90 -38.96
CA ALA A 227 16.58 -11.78 -38.08
C ALA A 227 17.70 -11.20 -37.19
N MET A 228 18.90 -11.02 -37.76
CA MET A 228 20.07 -10.40 -37.13
C MET A 228 20.36 -10.99 -35.74
N GLY A 229 20.52 -12.31 -35.67
CA GLY A 229 20.86 -13.04 -34.46
C GLY A 229 19.69 -13.35 -33.52
N LEU A 230 18.44 -12.99 -33.86
CA LEU A 230 17.27 -13.45 -33.10
C LEU A 230 17.01 -14.94 -33.39
N GLN A 231 17.24 -15.79 -32.39
CA GLN A 231 17.09 -17.24 -32.50
C GLN A 231 15.95 -17.74 -31.61
N CYS A 232 15.17 -18.70 -32.12
CA CYS A 232 14.13 -19.41 -31.39
C CYS A 232 14.47 -20.90 -31.25
N GLN A 233 13.97 -21.52 -30.19
CA GLN A 233 14.12 -22.96 -29.98
C GLN A 233 13.13 -23.71 -30.86
N ALA A 234 13.61 -24.68 -31.66
CA ALA A 234 12.73 -25.51 -32.47
C ALA A 234 11.79 -26.36 -31.58
N PRO A 235 10.54 -26.61 -32.01
CA PRO A 235 9.60 -27.45 -31.27
C PRO A 235 10.15 -28.87 -31.09
N GLN A 236 10.06 -29.40 -29.86
CA GLN A 236 10.51 -30.76 -29.55
C GLN A 236 9.40 -31.74 -29.90
N THR A 237 9.62 -32.62 -30.88
CA THR A 237 8.74 -33.77 -31.14
C THR A 237 8.91 -34.78 -30.00
N LYS A 238 7.78 -35.21 -29.41
CA LYS A 238 7.79 -36.32 -28.44
C LYS A 238 8.01 -37.62 -29.23
N GLU A 239 9.24 -38.12 -29.23
CA GLU A 239 9.52 -39.53 -29.56
C GLU A 239 10.15 -40.23 -28.37
N GLU A 240 9.77 -41.50 -28.22
CA GLU A 240 10.17 -42.42 -27.16
C GLU A 240 11.64 -42.83 -27.34
N SER A 241 12.58 -42.08 -26.76
CA SER A 241 13.89 -42.63 -26.37
C SER A 241 14.55 -41.72 -25.35
N GLY A 242 14.99 -42.31 -24.23
CA GLY A 242 15.49 -41.64 -23.03
C GLY A 242 16.86 -40.99 -23.15
N GLU A 243 17.26 -40.51 -24.33
CA GLU A 243 18.50 -39.76 -24.51
C GLU A 243 18.23 -38.25 -24.59
N LYS A 244 18.99 -37.47 -23.84
CA LYS A 244 18.93 -36.00 -23.85
C LYS A 244 19.39 -35.49 -25.23
N LYS A 245 18.46 -35.33 -26.18
CA LYS A 245 18.76 -34.62 -27.43
C LYS A 245 19.10 -33.15 -27.14
N GLU A 246 20.15 -32.70 -27.80
CA GLU A 246 20.66 -31.33 -27.79
C GLU A 246 19.58 -30.34 -28.28
N ARG A 247 19.57 -29.12 -27.71
CA ARG A 247 18.55 -28.12 -28.05
C ARG A 247 18.92 -27.45 -29.39
N VAL A 248 18.09 -27.60 -30.41
CA VAL A 248 18.29 -26.95 -31.71
C VAL A 248 17.76 -25.51 -31.68
N TRP A 249 18.64 -24.54 -31.88
CA TRP A 249 18.32 -23.12 -32.07
C TRP A 249 18.29 -22.78 -33.55
N LYS A 250 17.25 -22.07 -34.00
CA LYS A 250 17.10 -21.62 -35.39
C LYS A 250 16.94 -20.10 -35.41
N GLU A 251 17.62 -19.44 -36.33
CA GLU A 251 17.41 -18.01 -36.56
C GLU A 251 16.02 -17.78 -37.17
N VAL A 252 15.34 -16.71 -36.74
CA VAL A 252 14.05 -16.33 -37.32
C VAL A 252 14.26 -15.92 -38.77
N GLY A 253 13.42 -16.44 -39.67
CA GLY A 253 13.68 -16.45 -41.11
C GLY A 253 13.68 -15.07 -41.78
N TYR A 254 12.92 -14.10 -41.25
CA TYR A 254 12.76 -12.78 -41.88
C TYR A 254 12.71 -11.63 -40.87
N HIS A 255 13.14 -10.44 -41.29
CA HIS A 255 13.06 -9.20 -40.52
C HIS A 255 12.99 -7.96 -41.41
N GLY A 256 12.54 -6.83 -40.84
CA GLY A 256 12.55 -5.53 -41.50
C GLY A 256 11.27 -4.72 -41.23
N HIS A 257 11.15 -3.56 -41.85
CA HIS A 257 10.04 -2.62 -41.67
C HIS A 257 8.73 -3.16 -42.24
N ALA A 258 8.78 -4.07 -43.23
CA ALA A 258 7.60 -4.65 -43.88
C ALA A 258 7.27 -6.08 -43.44
N VAL A 259 7.87 -6.57 -42.35
CA VAL A 259 7.58 -7.90 -41.78
C VAL A 259 7.63 -7.87 -40.26
N ALA A 260 6.62 -8.45 -39.61
CA ALA A 260 6.60 -8.63 -38.16
C ALA A 260 6.97 -10.07 -37.79
N THR A 261 7.78 -10.25 -36.74
CA THR A 261 7.89 -11.54 -36.06
C THR A 261 6.89 -11.59 -34.92
N ILE A 262 6.12 -12.67 -34.82
CA ILE A 262 5.13 -12.89 -33.78
C ILE A 262 5.58 -14.06 -32.91
N PHE A 263 5.63 -13.83 -31.60
CA PHE A 263 5.91 -14.86 -30.60
C PHE A 263 4.68 -15.10 -29.73
N CYS A 264 4.32 -16.35 -29.49
CA CYS A 264 3.39 -16.70 -28.43
C CYS A 264 4.07 -16.53 -27.07
N GLY A 265 3.45 -15.73 -26.21
CA GLY A 265 3.92 -15.52 -24.84
C GLY A 265 3.47 -16.62 -23.88
N SER A 266 3.98 -16.55 -22.67
CA SER A 266 3.71 -17.53 -21.60
C SER A 266 2.26 -17.53 -21.13
N VAL A 267 1.52 -16.42 -21.27
CA VAL A 267 0.09 -16.36 -20.93
C VAL A 267 -0.72 -17.13 -21.97
N MET A 268 -0.48 -16.89 -23.27
CA MET A 268 -1.17 -17.62 -24.34
C MET A 268 -0.94 -19.13 -24.23
N SER A 269 0.29 -19.53 -23.94
CA SER A 269 0.62 -20.94 -23.74
C SER A 269 -0.08 -21.53 -22.52
N TYR A 270 -0.22 -20.77 -21.44
CA TYR A 270 -0.93 -21.21 -20.26
C TYR A 270 -2.42 -21.41 -20.48
N ILE A 271 -3.08 -20.44 -21.15
CA ILE A 271 -4.52 -20.48 -21.36
C ILE A 271 -4.95 -21.49 -22.43
N THR A 272 -4.06 -21.83 -23.36
CA THR A 272 -4.30 -22.85 -24.40
C THR A 272 -3.74 -24.24 -24.04
N GLY A 273 -3.26 -24.43 -22.81
CA GLY A 273 -2.67 -25.70 -22.38
C GLY A 273 -1.47 -26.16 -23.22
N GLY A 274 -0.73 -25.22 -23.81
CA GLY A 274 0.43 -25.47 -24.64
C GLY A 274 0.14 -25.84 -26.09
N LEU A 275 -1.10 -25.69 -26.59
CA LEU A 275 -1.39 -25.74 -28.03
C LEU A 275 -0.57 -24.69 -28.78
N LEU A 276 -0.64 -23.44 -28.30
CA LEU A 276 0.28 -22.38 -28.69
C LEU A 276 1.45 -22.37 -27.70
N GLN A 277 2.60 -22.87 -28.11
CA GLN A 277 3.76 -22.99 -27.21
C GLN A 277 4.40 -21.63 -26.94
N SER A 278 4.88 -21.40 -25.73
CA SER A 278 5.63 -20.16 -25.44
C SER A 278 6.95 -20.16 -26.20
N ALA A 279 7.19 -19.16 -27.05
CA ALA A 279 8.40 -19.05 -27.85
C ALA A 279 9.62 -18.78 -26.97
N LYS A 280 10.47 -19.81 -26.79
CA LYS A 280 11.78 -19.66 -26.14
C LYS A 280 12.76 -19.09 -27.14
N HIS A 281 13.34 -17.95 -26.80
CA HIS A 281 14.20 -17.21 -27.72
C HIS A 281 15.38 -16.55 -27.01
N ARG A 282 16.40 -16.21 -27.81
CA ARG A 282 17.62 -15.50 -27.42
C ARG A 282 18.06 -14.58 -28.55
N VAL A 283 18.95 -13.63 -28.25
CA VAL A 283 19.65 -12.84 -29.28
C VAL A 283 21.13 -13.08 -29.13
N VAL A 284 21.77 -13.53 -30.20
CA VAL A 284 23.23 -13.70 -30.26
C VAL A 284 23.85 -12.57 -31.06
N TYR A 285 25.08 -12.20 -30.69
CA TYR A 285 25.87 -11.26 -31.45
C TYR A 285 26.11 -11.79 -32.86
N ASN A 286 25.83 -10.96 -33.85
CA ASN A 286 26.16 -11.21 -35.25
C ASN A 286 26.75 -9.90 -35.80
N ASN A 287 27.79 -9.99 -36.64
CA ASN A 287 28.39 -8.84 -37.30
C ASN A 287 27.44 -8.16 -38.31
N ALA A 288 26.28 -8.77 -38.59
CA ALA A 288 25.21 -8.15 -39.36
C ALA A 288 24.55 -7.00 -38.58
N THR A 289 24.89 -5.76 -38.95
CA THR A 289 24.19 -4.54 -38.55
C THR A 289 23.30 -4.06 -39.69
N GLY A 290 22.12 -3.50 -39.38
CA GLY A 290 21.20 -2.91 -40.34
C GLY A 290 20.55 -1.66 -39.79
N GLY A 291 19.97 -0.83 -40.66
CA GLY A 291 19.12 0.29 -40.26
C GLY A 291 19.80 1.67 -40.15
N THR A 292 19.13 2.58 -39.44
CA THR A 292 19.43 4.01 -39.39
C THR A 292 20.83 4.29 -38.81
N LEU A 293 21.59 5.16 -39.50
CA LEU A 293 22.91 5.63 -39.04
C LEU A 293 22.77 6.56 -37.83
N SER A 294 23.59 6.35 -36.79
CA SER A 294 23.73 7.34 -35.71
C SER A 294 24.46 8.60 -36.19
N LYS A 295 24.46 9.65 -35.36
CA LYS A 295 25.25 10.88 -35.64
C LYS A 295 26.73 10.62 -35.91
N ASP A 296 27.28 9.55 -35.34
CA ASP A 296 28.69 9.19 -35.47
C ASP A 296 28.97 8.24 -36.66
N GLY A 297 27.96 8.00 -37.51
CA GLY A 297 28.08 7.15 -38.70
C GLY A 297 28.12 5.64 -38.41
N LYS A 298 27.77 5.21 -37.20
CA LYS A 298 27.72 3.79 -36.82
C LYS A 298 26.34 3.19 -37.09
N GLN A 299 26.29 1.94 -37.56
CA GLN A 299 25.07 1.14 -37.67
C GLN A 299 24.97 0.17 -36.49
N PHE A 300 23.75 -0.05 -35.99
CA PHE A 300 23.50 -0.90 -34.83
C PHE A 300 22.27 -1.78 -35.08
N ARG A 301 22.22 -2.95 -34.46
CA ARG A 301 20.98 -3.73 -34.44
C ARG A 301 19.93 -3.00 -33.61
N GLN A 302 18.82 -2.59 -34.23
CA GLN A 302 17.65 -2.03 -33.53
C GLN A 302 16.40 -2.90 -33.70
N ALA A 303 15.55 -2.91 -32.68
CA ALA A 303 14.26 -3.58 -32.74
C ALA A 303 13.21 -2.91 -31.84
N ALA A 304 11.98 -2.88 -32.31
CA ALA A 304 10.80 -2.58 -31.50
C ALA A 304 10.15 -3.90 -31.08
N THR A 305 9.69 -3.99 -29.83
CA THR A 305 9.01 -5.18 -29.31
C THR A 305 7.83 -4.78 -28.46
N LEU A 306 6.63 -5.16 -28.87
CA LEU A 306 5.42 -5.11 -28.05
C LEU A 306 5.26 -6.41 -27.27
N PHE A 307 4.90 -6.30 -26.00
CA PHE A 307 4.40 -7.38 -25.16
C PHE A 307 2.91 -7.14 -24.93
N LEU A 308 2.05 -7.81 -25.70
CA LEU A 308 0.60 -7.63 -25.58
C LEU A 308 0.09 -8.35 -24.33
N ARG A 309 -0.44 -7.60 -23.36
CA ARG A 309 -0.78 -8.08 -22.02
C ARG A 309 -2.25 -7.84 -21.70
N PRO A 310 -2.93 -8.81 -21.05
CA PRO A 310 -4.20 -8.55 -20.39
C PRO A 310 -4.12 -7.40 -19.39
N GLN A 311 -5.26 -6.79 -19.03
CA GLN A 311 -5.31 -5.91 -17.87
C GLN A 311 -4.95 -6.67 -16.59
N GLY A 312 -4.29 -5.99 -15.65
CA GLY A 312 -3.74 -6.61 -14.43
C GLY A 312 -4.76 -7.41 -13.62
N GLU A 313 -5.98 -6.89 -13.53
CA GLU A 313 -7.08 -7.50 -12.77
C GLU A 313 -7.84 -8.59 -13.54
N SER A 314 -7.61 -8.74 -14.86
CA SER A 314 -8.30 -9.74 -15.66
C SER A 314 -7.92 -11.15 -15.23
N VAL A 315 -8.94 -11.98 -15.04
CA VAL A 315 -8.75 -13.40 -14.69
C VAL A 315 -8.34 -14.15 -15.94
N LEU A 316 -7.20 -14.86 -15.88
CA LEU A 316 -6.73 -15.72 -16.97
C LEU A 316 -7.69 -16.91 -17.12
N THR A 317 -8.43 -16.94 -18.22
CA THR A 317 -9.45 -17.94 -18.53
C THR A 317 -9.05 -18.78 -19.75
N VAL A 318 -9.47 -20.04 -19.77
CA VAL A 318 -9.32 -20.90 -20.96
C VAL A 318 -10.24 -20.32 -22.03
N PRO A 319 -9.77 -20.11 -23.28
CA PRO A 319 -10.66 -19.74 -24.38
C PRO A 319 -11.76 -20.79 -24.56
N PRO A 320 -13.01 -20.39 -24.86
CA PRO A 320 -14.16 -21.29 -24.96
C PRO A 320 -14.14 -22.09 -26.27
N SER A 321 -13.08 -22.87 -26.47
CA SER A 321 -12.77 -23.61 -27.70
C SER A 321 -12.92 -25.11 -27.48
N ASP A 322 -13.64 -25.79 -28.37
CA ASP A 322 -13.79 -27.24 -28.32
C ASP A 322 -12.47 -27.99 -28.55
N ILE A 323 -11.56 -27.40 -29.35
CA ILE A 323 -10.20 -27.90 -29.57
C ILE A 323 -9.40 -27.95 -28.26
N LEU A 324 -9.68 -27.02 -27.35
CA LEU A 324 -9.04 -26.96 -26.03
C LEU A 324 -9.73 -27.86 -25.00
N ASN A 325 -11.02 -28.17 -25.15
CA ASN A 325 -11.75 -29.06 -24.24
C ASN A 325 -11.22 -30.50 -24.26
N GLU A 326 -10.73 -30.98 -25.41
CA GLU A 326 -10.10 -32.30 -25.54
C GLU A 326 -8.71 -32.37 -24.87
N ARG A 327 -8.07 -31.22 -24.65
CA ARG A 327 -6.80 -31.11 -23.92
C ARG A 327 -7.13 -30.80 -22.46
N THR A 328 -6.67 -31.59 -21.49
CA THR A 328 -6.93 -31.28 -20.07
C THR A 328 -6.20 -30.00 -19.63
N VAL A 329 -6.75 -28.81 -19.90
CA VAL A 329 -6.17 -27.51 -19.56
C VAL A 329 -6.45 -27.21 -18.08
N LYS A 330 -5.40 -27.25 -17.26
CA LYS A 330 -5.50 -26.99 -15.81
C LYS A 330 -5.09 -25.56 -15.49
N ILE A 331 -6.06 -24.64 -15.46
CA ILE A 331 -5.84 -23.27 -14.98
C ILE A 331 -6.21 -23.18 -13.49
N ARG A 332 -5.37 -22.47 -12.72
CA ARG A 332 -5.66 -22.11 -11.32
C ARG A 332 -6.88 -21.20 -11.26
N ARG A 333 -7.89 -21.59 -10.46
CA ARG A 333 -9.10 -20.77 -10.21
C ARG A 333 -8.73 -19.36 -9.76
N ASN A 334 -9.34 -18.35 -10.40
CA ASN A 334 -9.17 -16.92 -10.12
C ASN A 334 -7.72 -16.42 -10.22
N CYS A 335 -6.90 -16.97 -11.12
CA CYS A 335 -5.56 -16.46 -11.38
C CYS A 335 -5.66 -15.15 -12.18
N LYS A 336 -5.37 -14.01 -11.57
CA LYS A 336 -5.31 -12.72 -12.28
C LYS A 336 -4.00 -12.60 -13.08
N PHE A 337 -3.97 -11.71 -14.07
CA PHE A 337 -2.75 -11.45 -14.83
C PHE A 337 -1.64 -10.84 -13.93
N ASP A 338 -1.97 -10.00 -12.95
CA ASP A 338 -0.97 -9.45 -12.02
C ASP A 338 -0.33 -10.51 -11.11
N ASP A 339 -1.10 -11.53 -10.71
CA ASP A 339 -0.56 -12.71 -10.00
C ASP A 339 0.44 -13.47 -10.89
N TRP A 340 0.13 -13.57 -12.18
CA TRP A 340 0.97 -14.22 -13.17
C TRP A 340 2.26 -13.42 -13.40
N LEU A 341 2.13 -12.12 -13.67
CA LEU A 341 3.24 -11.21 -13.94
C LEU A 341 4.20 -11.12 -12.74
N SER A 342 3.68 -11.03 -11.52
CA SER A 342 4.45 -11.05 -10.26
C SER A 342 5.19 -12.37 -10.00
N ARG A 343 4.69 -13.47 -10.55
CA ARG A 343 5.36 -14.77 -10.48
C ARG A 343 6.46 -14.89 -11.53
N VAL A 344 6.20 -14.38 -12.73
CA VAL A 344 7.12 -14.46 -13.85
C VAL A 344 8.30 -13.50 -13.62
N SER A 345 8.07 -12.26 -13.16
CA SER A 345 9.10 -11.24 -12.87
C SER A 345 10.18 -11.70 -11.87
N ARG A 346 9.83 -12.54 -10.90
CA ARG A 346 10.78 -13.16 -9.95
C ARG A 346 11.84 -14.06 -10.61
N ASN A 347 11.60 -14.54 -11.83
CA ASN A 347 12.58 -15.29 -12.61
C ASN A 347 13.51 -14.38 -13.44
N TYR A 348 13.20 -13.09 -13.59
CA TYR A 348 13.98 -12.11 -14.39
C TYR A 348 14.97 -11.34 -13.52
N GLN A 349 14.73 -11.26 -12.20
CA GLN A 349 15.65 -10.72 -11.22
C GLN A 349 16.72 -11.79 -10.90
N GLY A 350 17.94 -11.59 -11.41
CA GLY A 350 19.05 -12.55 -11.27
C GLY A 350 19.42 -12.85 -9.81
N LYS A 351 19.87 -14.08 -9.56
CA LYS A 351 20.47 -14.48 -8.28
C LYS A 351 21.73 -13.64 -8.02
N GLN A 352 21.65 -12.60 -7.19
CA GLN A 352 22.85 -11.99 -6.64
C GLN A 352 23.60 -13.01 -5.77
N SER A 353 24.90 -13.10 -6.02
CA SER A 353 25.81 -14.12 -5.51
C SER A 353 26.06 -13.97 -4.01
N LYS A 354 25.91 -15.09 -3.30
CA LYS A 354 26.25 -15.23 -1.88
C LYS A 354 27.76 -15.18 -1.69
N LYS A 355 28.35 -14.03 -1.33
CA LYS A 355 29.64 -13.97 -0.62
C LYS A 355 29.72 -12.70 0.23
N HIS A 356 29.30 -12.79 1.48
CA HIS A 356 30.02 -12.22 2.63
C HIS A 356 29.76 -13.12 3.85
N LYS A 357 30.85 -13.59 4.46
CA LYS A 357 30.90 -14.57 5.55
C LYS A 357 30.42 -13.94 6.85
N LYS A 358 29.70 -14.75 7.64
CA LYS A 358 29.23 -14.46 9.01
C LYS A 358 30.41 -14.25 9.97
N THR A 359 30.39 -13.12 10.69
CA THR A 359 30.85 -13.05 12.08
C THR A 359 29.84 -12.21 12.86
N LYS A 360 29.32 -12.78 13.95
CA LYS A 360 28.22 -12.25 14.76
C LYS A 360 28.64 -10.95 15.46
N ASN A 361 27.86 -9.89 15.28
CA ASN A 361 27.58 -8.93 16.34
C ASN A 361 26.08 -8.68 16.38
N LYS A 362 25.49 -8.86 17.57
CA LYS A 362 24.09 -8.63 17.89
C LYS A 362 23.80 -7.13 17.75
N VAL A 363 23.01 -6.75 16.76
CA VAL A 363 22.13 -5.57 16.85
C VAL A 363 20.77 -5.98 16.27
N LYS A 364 19.73 -5.69 17.05
CA LYS A 364 18.32 -5.94 16.75
C LYS A 364 17.89 -4.96 15.66
N ASP A 365 17.54 -5.44 14.48
CA ASP A 365 16.83 -4.64 13.48
C ASP A 365 15.45 -5.23 13.21
N THR A 366 14.48 -4.49 13.74
CA THR A 366 13.04 -4.47 13.46
C THR A 366 12.80 -4.35 11.95
N LYS A 367 12.15 -5.35 11.35
CA LYS A 367 11.62 -5.26 9.98
C LYS A 367 10.15 -4.89 10.04
N GLU A 368 9.89 -3.64 9.67
CA GLU A 368 8.57 -3.10 9.39
C GLU A 368 7.88 -3.86 8.27
N GLN A 369 6.61 -4.14 8.53
CA GLN A 369 5.65 -4.78 7.65
C GLN A 369 5.09 -3.72 6.70
N THR A 370 5.40 -3.78 5.41
CA THR A 370 4.63 -3.06 4.40
C THR A 370 3.37 -3.87 4.11
N ASN A 371 2.27 -3.45 4.73
CA ASN A 371 0.92 -3.96 4.52
C ASN A 371 0.45 -3.68 3.07
N ASN A 372 -0.25 -4.64 2.46
CA ASN A 372 -1.05 -4.39 1.27
C ASN A 372 -2.26 -3.53 1.69
N VAL A 373 -2.17 -2.22 1.48
CA VAL A 373 -3.26 -1.27 1.72
C VAL A 373 -4.06 -1.12 0.42
N ASN A 374 -5.39 -1.23 0.52
CA ASN A 374 -6.29 -0.78 -0.54
C ASN A 374 -6.08 0.74 -0.71
N PRO A 375 -5.57 1.24 -1.86
CA PRO A 375 -5.24 2.66 -1.98
C PRO A 375 -6.47 3.57 -1.87
N MET A 376 -7.69 3.04 -2.04
CA MET A 376 -8.93 3.80 -1.90
C MET A 376 -9.46 3.90 -0.47
N TYR A 377 -9.05 3.00 0.44
CA TYR A 377 -9.57 2.94 1.80
C TYR A 377 -8.50 2.42 2.77
N TRP A 378 -8.24 3.17 3.83
CA TRP A 378 -7.42 2.74 4.96
C TRP A 378 -8.09 3.19 6.24
N ALA A 379 -8.10 2.36 7.28
CA ALA A 379 -8.56 2.78 8.59
C ALA A 379 -7.77 2.10 9.70
N ASP A 380 -7.67 2.78 10.84
CA ASP A 380 -7.33 2.20 12.13
C ASP A 380 -8.32 2.69 13.19
N GLN A 381 -8.04 2.43 14.47
CA GLN A 381 -8.94 2.82 15.57
C GLN A 381 -9.08 4.34 15.80
N TYR A 382 -8.31 5.20 15.10
CA TYR A 382 -8.34 6.65 15.28
C TYR A 382 -8.65 7.41 13.99
N THR A 383 -8.42 6.82 12.82
CA THR A 383 -8.51 7.54 11.56
C THR A 383 -8.99 6.61 10.45
N GLU A 384 -9.98 7.07 9.68
CA GLU A 384 -10.39 6.52 8.40
C GLU A 384 -9.92 7.45 7.27
N LEU A 385 -9.41 6.86 6.18
CA LEU A 385 -8.87 7.55 5.01
C LEU A 385 -9.54 7.00 3.76
N THR A 386 -10.17 7.87 2.97
CA THR A 386 -10.83 7.49 1.71
C THR A 386 -10.44 8.37 0.54
N LEU A 387 -10.34 7.78 -0.66
CA LEU A 387 -10.16 8.53 -1.90
C LEU A 387 -11.49 8.71 -2.63
N HIS A 388 -11.82 9.95 -2.98
CA HIS A 388 -13.04 10.33 -3.70
C HIS A 388 -12.72 10.87 -5.09
N GLY A 389 -13.34 10.28 -6.11
CA GLY A 389 -13.22 10.72 -7.51
C GLY A 389 -14.43 11.52 -7.96
N SER A 390 -14.34 12.13 -9.14
CA SER A 390 -15.44 12.80 -9.83
C SER A 390 -15.78 12.10 -11.15
N ASP A 391 -16.96 12.40 -11.68
CA ASP A 391 -17.37 12.09 -13.05
C ASP A 391 -17.63 13.41 -13.82
N PRO A 392 -16.83 13.75 -14.85
CA PRO A 392 -15.71 12.98 -15.41
C PRO A 392 -14.50 12.95 -14.47
N THR A 393 -13.60 11.98 -14.69
CA THR A 393 -12.36 11.83 -13.91
C THR A 393 -11.50 13.08 -14.00
N LEU A 394 -10.97 13.52 -12.85
CA LEU A 394 -10.04 14.65 -12.78
C LEU A 394 -8.74 14.30 -13.50
N VAL A 395 -8.36 15.07 -14.51
CA VAL A 395 -7.11 14.91 -15.27
C VAL A 395 -6.31 16.21 -15.27
N GLY A 396 -4.99 16.09 -15.42
CA GLY A 396 -4.07 17.21 -15.48
C GLY A 396 -3.32 17.50 -14.18
N LYS A 397 -2.43 18.50 -14.24
CA LYS A 397 -1.53 18.92 -13.16
C LYS A 397 -2.04 20.17 -12.46
N GLU A 398 -1.59 20.38 -11.23
CA GLU A 398 -1.75 21.61 -10.44
C GLU A 398 -3.19 22.17 -10.44
N LYS A 399 -4.16 21.24 -10.37
CA LYS A 399 -5.57 21.51 -10.65
C LYS A 399 -6.16 22.54 -9.70
N TYR A 400 -6.08 22.27 -8.40
CA TYR A 400 -6.68 23.09 -7.35
C TYR A 400 -5.64 23.48 -6.30
N LEU A 401 -5.56 24.77 -5.98
CA LEU A 401 -4.56 25.36 -5.06
C LEU A 401 -5.19 25.83 -3.73
N GLY A 402 -6.34 25.25 -3.41
CA GLY A 402 -7.14 25.56 -2.24
C GLY A 402 -8.57 25.10 -2.44
N GLY A 403 -9.36 25.20 -1.38
CA GLY A 403 -10.80 25.00 -1.38
C GLY A 403 -11.36 25.64 -0.12
N GLU A 404 -12.67 25.83 -0.07
CA GLU A 404 -13.32 26.44 1.08
C GLU A 404 -14.71 25.82 1.31
N LEU A 405 -15.07 25.65 2.58
CA LEU A 405 -16.37 25.15 3.00
C LEU A 405 -17.38 26.30 3.00
N CYS A 406 -18.53 26.09 2.37
CA CYS A 406 -19.71 26.89 2.62
C CYS A 406 -20.57 26.19 3.66
N GLU A 407 -20.56 26.67 4.90
CA GLU A 407 -21.34 26.08 5.99
C GLU A 407 -22.86 26.11 5.74
N LEU A 408 -23.34 27.06 4.94
CA LEU A 408 -24.77 27.25 4.68
C LEU A 408 -25.40 26.13 3.83
N ASN A 409 -24.62 25.49 2.96
CA ASN A 409 -25.08 24.35 2.16
C ASN A 409 -24.29 23.07 2.46
N ASN A 410 -23.25 23.14 3.29
CA ASN A 410 -22.33 22.04 3.61
C ASN A 410 -21.63 21.48 2.36
N HIS A 411 -21.19 22.36 1.47
CA HIS A 411 -20.38 21.99 0.29
C HIS A 411 -18.98 22.58 0.36
N ILE A 412 -18.01 21.88 -0.21
CA ILE A 412 -16.66 22.42 -0.43
C ILE A 412 -16.51 22.85 -1.89
N TYR A 413 -16.02 24.06 -2.11
CA TYR A 413 -15.71 24.56 -3.46
C TYR A 413 -14.21 24.72 -3.62
N SER A 414 -13.65 24.06 -4.61
CA SER A 414 -12.21 24.16 -4.91
C SER A 414 -11.85 25.47 -5.61
N ILE A 415 -10.61 25.91 -5.43
CA ILE A 415 -10.03 27.10 -6.04
C ILE A 415 -9.11 26.67 -7.19
N PRO A 416 -9.50 26.89 -8.46
CA PRO A 416 -8.79 26.38 -9.62
C PRO A 416 -7.46 27.11 -9.87
N GLY A 417 -6.36 26.35 -9.80
CA GLY A 417 -5.04 26.78 -10.25
C GLY A 417 -4.93 26.63 -11.76
N PHE A 418 -4.80 25.38 -12.23
CA PHE A 418 -4.79 25.00 -13.65
C PHE A 418 -6.12 24.42 -14.11
N ALA A 419 -6.95 23.92 -13.19
CA ALA A 419 -8.24 23.38 -13.53
C ALA A 419 -9.08 24.42 -14.28
N LYS A 420 -9.82 23.95 -15.30
CA LYS A 420 -10.72 24.80 -16.09
C LYS A 420 -12.06 25.04 -15.40
N ARG A 421 -12.42 24.25 -14.40
CA ARG A 421 -13.73 24.27 -13.75
C ARG A 421 -13.52 24.21 -12.25
N ILE A 422 -14.51 24.66 -11.48
CA ILE A 422 -14.53 24.48 -10.03
C ILE A 422 -15.01 23.06 -9.73
N LEU A 423 -14.39 22.41 -8.74
CA LEU A 423 -14.85 21.14 -8.19
C LEU A 423 -15.71 21.44 -6.96
N ASP A 424 -16.99 21.11 -7.06
CA ASP A 424 -17.97 21.17 -5.99
C ASP A 424 -18.04 19.79 -5.30
N PHE A 425 -17.99 19.78 -3.98
CA PHE A 425 -18.14 18.61 -3.13
C PHE A 425 -19.46 18.73 -2.36
N ASP A 426 -20.49 17.99 -2.79
CA ASP A 426 -21.73 17.87 -2.03
C ASP A 426 -21.51 16.90 -0.85
N LEU A 427 -21.28 17.47 0.34
CA LEU A 427 -21.09 16.71 1.58
C LEU A 427 -22.42 16.35 2.26
N THR A 428 -23.57 16.69 1.67
CA THR A 428 -24.87 16.18 2.12
C THR A 428 -25.07 14.71 1.73
N LYS A 429 -24.16 14.17 0.91
CA LYS A 429 -24.09 12.77 0.50
C LYS A 429 -22.91 12.07 1.19
N ASP A 430 -23.06 10.79 1.51
CA ASP A 430 -21.95 9.92 1.92
C ASP A 430 -21.97 8.64 1.04
N PRO A 431 -20.95 8.40 0.19
CA PRO A 431 -19.78 9.26 -0.06
C PRO A 431 -20.18 10.61 -0.69
N PRO A 432 -19.38 11.67 -0.51
CA PRO A 432 -19.63 12.97 -1.12
C PRO A 432 -19.65 12.87 -2.64
N LYS A 433 -20.54 13.65 -3.26
CA LYS A 433 -20.65 13.73 -4.72
C LYS A 433 -19.76 14.88 -5.22
N LEU A 434 -18.84 14.57 -6.14
CA LEU A 434 -17.91 15.54 -6.70
C LEU A 434 -18.31 15.90 -8.15
N GLU A 435 -18.59 17.17 -8.40
CA GLU A 435 -19.05 17.67 -9.71
C GLU A 435 -18.29 18.91 -10.19
N LEU A 436 -18.13 19.03 -11.51
CA LEU A 436 -17.47 20.19 -12.13
C LEU A 436 -18.51 21.28 -12.47
N ILE A 437 -18.36 22.46 -11.85
CA ILE A 437 -19.30 23.59 -12.02
C ILE A 437 -18.61 24.84 -12.60
N GLY A 438 -19.42 25.86 -12.91
CA GLY A 438 -18.95 27.16 -13.43
C GLY A 438 -18.63 27.16 -14.93
N PRO A 439 -18.14 28.27 -15.50
CA PRO A 439 -17.65 28.36 -16.87
C PRO A 439 -16.22 27.79 -17.02
N GLU A 440 -15.69 27.70 -18.24
CA GLU A 440 -14.27 27.40 -18.45
C GLU A 440 -13.36 28.58 -18.05
N LEU A 441 -12.49 28.34 -17.06
CA LEU A 441 -11.55 29.28 -16.47
C LEU A 441 -10.13 28.98 -16.96
N ASN A 442 -9.73 29.59 -18.07
CA ASN A 442 -8.45 29.33 -18.72
C ASN A 442 -7.28 30.06 -18.05
N GLY A 443 -6.10 29.45 -18.07
CA GLY A 443 -4.87 29.97 -17.48
C GLY A 443 -4.28 29.07 -16.40
N GLU A 444 -3.07 29.41 -15.98
CA GLU A 444 -2.24 28.68 -15.01
C GLU A 444 -2.09 29.49 -13.73
N PHE A 445 -1.99 28.82 -12.56
CA PHE A 445 -1.86 29.47 -11.25
C PHE A 445 -2.83 30.65 -11.02
N LYS A 446 -4.07 30.53 -11.50
CA LYS A 446 -5.01 31.67 -11.60
C LYS A 446 -5.31 32.28 -10.23
N TRP A 447 -5.74 31.45 -9.29
CA TRP A 447 -6.11 31.85 -7.94
C TRP A 447 -5.48 30.94 -6.89
N LEU A 448 -5.31 31.47 -5.67
CA LEU A 448 -4.83 30.76 -4.49
C LEU A 448 -5.81 30.98 -3.35
N ARG A 449 -6.11 29.93 -2.57
CA ARG A 449 -6.97 29.98 -1.36
C ARG A 449 -8.40 30.52 -1.61
N GLY A 450 -9.36 30.04 -0.83
CA GLY A 450 -10.72 30.56 -0.81
C GLY A 450 -10.93 31.37 0.45
N ILE A 451 -11.68 32.46 0.37
CA ILE A 451 -12.07 33.26 1.53
C ILE A 451 -13.60 33.31 1.59
N PRO A 452 -14.22 32.68 2.60
CA PRO A 452 -15.67 32.65 2.72
C PRO A 452 -16.17 33.95 3.35
N VAL A 453 -17.21 34.53 2.77
CA VAL A 453 -18.00 35.63 3.34
C VAL A 453 -19.49 35.30 3.14
N GLY A 454 -20.12 34.76 4.18
CA GLY A 454 -21.49 34.24 4.08
C GLY A 454 -21.58 33.10 3.07
N GLY A 455 -22.54 33.17 2.13
CA GLY A 455 -22.71 32.18 1.06
C GLY A 455 -21.82 32.39 -0.17
N VAL A 456 -20.77 33.20 -0.07
CA VAL A 456 -19.87 33.55 -1.18
C VAL A 456 -18.43 33.20 -0.83
N ILE A 457 -17.71 32.59 -1.76
CA ILE A 457 -16.28 32.27 -1.64
C ILE A 457 -15.50 33.11 -2.64
N TYR A 458 -14.49 33.84 -2.16
CA TYR A 458 -13.60 34.66 -2.96
C TYR A 458 -12.25 33.97 -3.15
N GLY A 459 -11.86 33.68 -4.39
CA GLY A 459 -10.54 33.14 -4.73
C GLY A 459 -9.51 34.24 -4.98
N ILE A 460 -8.38 34.20 -4.28
CA ILE A 460 -7.42 35.32 -4.28
C ILE A 460 -6.57 35.31 -5.56
N PRO A 461 -6.47 36.44 -6.30
CA PRO A 461 -5.78 36.49 -7.58
C PRO A 461 -4.28 36.29 -7.42
N CYS A 462 -3.75 35.26 -8.09
CA CYS A 462 -2.31 34.98 -8.14
C CYS A 462 -1.74 35.37 -9.50
N HIS A 463 -2.07 34.65 -10.58
CA HIS A 463 -1.76 35.06 -11.96
C HIS A 463 -2.97 35.71 -12.63
N SER A 464 -4.19 35.42 -12.18
CA SER A 464 -5.42 35.98 -12.77
C SER A 464 -5.49 37.51 -12.64
N GLY A 465 -6.02 38.19 -13.67
CA GLY A 465 -6.36 39.61 -13.64
C GLY A 465 -7.65 39.94 -12.89
N SER A 466 -8.31 38.96 -12.29
CA SER A 466 -9.59 39.13 -11.60
C SER A 466 -9.65 38.33 -10.31
N VAL A 467 -10.47 38.74 -9.35
CA VAL A 467 -10.84 37.93 -8.17
C VAL A 467 -11.91 36.94 -8.59
N LEU A 468 -11.76 35.66 -8.23
CA LEU A 468 -12.80 34.66 -8.46
C LEU A 468 -13.90 34.83 -7.40
N LYS A 469 -15.17 34.89 -7.80
CA LYS A 469 -16.31 34.95 -6.88
C LYS A 469 -17.25 33.78 -7.15
N ILE A 470 -17.42 32.91 -6.15
CA ILE A 470 -18.30 31.74 -6.22
C ILE A 470 -19.47 31.98 -5.26
N ASN A 471 -20.69 32.12 -5.77
CA ASN A 471 -21.88 32.14 -4.95
C ASN A 471 -22.36 30.70 -4.72
N ALA A 472 -22.06 30.16 -3.54
CA ALA A 472 -22.34 28.77 -3.18
C ALA A 472 -23.84 28.45 -3.12
N LEU A 473 -24.69 29.45 -2.86
CA LEU A 473 -26.14 29.23 -2.79
C LEU A 473 -26.81 29.09 -4.17
N THR A 474 -26.16 29.60 -5.22
CA THR A 474 -26.68 29.59 -6.60
C THR A 474 -25.77 28.88 -7.59
N ASN A 475 -24.59 28.43 -7.15
CA ASN A 475 -23.48 27.94 -7.98
C ASN A 475 -23.06 28.90 -9.11
N LYS A 476 -23.40 30.19 -8.98
CA LYS A 476 -22.99 31.24 -9.92
C LYS A 476 -21.53 31.58 -9.69
N VAL A 477 -20.79 31.70 -10.80
CA VAL A 477 -19.36 32.04 -10.79
C VAL A 477 -19.18 33.35 -11.55
N ASP A 478 -18.61 34.34 -10.89
CA ASP A 478 -18.30 35.67 -11.42
C ASP A 478 -16.80 35.95 -11.30
N LEU A 479 -16.29 36.83 -12.17
CA LEU A 479 -14.92 37.32 -12.15
C LEU A 479 -14.93 38.83 -11.91
N LEU A 480 -14.31 39.27 -10.82
CA LEU A 480 -14.25 40.68 -10.45
C LEU A 480 -12.92 41.28 -10.90
N GLU A 481 -12.94 42.04 -11.99
CA GLU A 481 -11.80 42.81 -12.46
C GLU A 481 -11.72 44.15 -11.72
N TRP A 482 -10.50 44.61 -11.46
CA TRP A 482 -10.26 45.96 -10.93
C TRP A 482 -9.82 46.89 -12.06
N ASP A 483 -10.02 48.19 -11.90
CA ASP A 483 -9.50 49.19 -12.82
C ASP A 483 -8.00 49.43 -12.53
N GLU A 484 -7.12 49.16 -13.50
CA GLU A 484 -5.67 49.39 -13.38
C GLU A 484 -5.29 50.87 -13.15
N SER A 485 -6.20 51.80 -13.43
CA SER A 485 -5.99 53.23 -13.15
C SER A 485 -6.16 53.61 -11.68
N LEU A 486 -6.68 52.69 -10.85
CA LEU A 486 -6.82 52.92 -9.41
C LEU A 486 -5.44 53.10 -8.75
N PRO A 487 -5.29 54.06 -7.82
CA PRO A 487 -4.04 54.24 -7.09
C PRO A 487 -3.60 52.95 -6.38
N GLY A 488 -2.39 52.48 -6.68
CA GLY A 488 -1.80 51.27 -6.11
C GLY A 488 -2.18 49.95 -6.78
N ALA A 489 -3.02 49.98 -7.82
CA ALA A 489 -3.39 48.80 -8.59
C ALA A 489 -2.17 48.17 -9.29
N CYS A 490 -2.13 46.84 -9.33
CA CYS A 490 -1.15 46.10 -10.12
C CYS A 490 -1.70 45.75 -11.52
N PRO A 491 -0.85 45.62 -12.55
CA PRO A 491 -1.26 45.14 -13.86
C PRO A 491 -1.92 43.75 -13.79
N HIS A 492 -2.92 43.52 -14.63
CA HIS A 492 -3.65 42.26 -14.72
C HIS A 492 -2.76 41.08 -15.10
N ASP A 493 -1.73 41.30 -15.92
CA ASP A 493 -0.78 40.28 -16.38
C ASP A 493 0.36 39.98 -15.39
N GLN A 494 0.49 40.77 -14.31
CA GLN A 494 1.51 40.55 -13.29
C GLN A 494 1.31 39.17 -12.64
N LYS A 495 2.37 38.37 -12.52
CA LYS A 495 2.31 37.04 -11.89
C LYS A 495 2.57 37.12 -10.39
N TRP A 496 2.03 36.15 -9.65
CA TRP A 496 2.21 36.00 -8.20
C TRP A 496 1.80 37.25 -7.40
N LYS A 497 0.68 37.88 -7.75
CA LYS A 497 0.23 39.15 -7.14
C LYS A 497 -0.01 39.02 -5.63
N TYR A 498 -0.88 38.10 -5.23
CA TYR A 498 -1.29 37.89 -3.84
C TYR A 498 -1.23 36.40 -3.48
N HIS A 499 -0.93 36.08 -2.21
CA HIS A 499 -0.77 34.68 -1.75
C HIS A 499 -1.89 34.18 -0.83
N GLY A 500 -2.60 35.09 -0.18
CA GLY A 500 -3.70 34.77 0.73
C GLY A 500 -4.38 36.05 1.19
N ALA A 501 -5.38 35.92 2.04
CA ALA A 501 -6.13 37.05 2.55
C ALA A 501 -6.78 36.70 3.89
N ALA A 502 -7.29 37.71 4.58
CA ALA A 502 -8.15 37.52 5.74
C ALA A 502 -9.33 38.50 5.69
N VAL A 503 -10.47 38.07 6.25
CA VAL A 503 -11.63 38.92 6.48
C VAL A 503 -11.40 39.67 7.79
N SER A 504 -11.73 40.95 7.81
CA SER A 504 -11.67 41.77 9.02
C SER A 504 -12.98 41.72 9.79
N ASP A 505 -12.90 41.40 11.08
CA ASP A 505 -14.06 41.42 11.99
C ASP A 505 -14.60 42.83 12.24
N HIS A 506 -13.83 43.87 11.92
CA HIS A 506 -14.21 45.26 12.17
C HIS A 506 -15.11 45.84 11.08
N ASP A 507 -14.76 45.62 9.82
CA ASP A 507 -15.43 46.23 8.66
C ASP A 507 -15.99 45.21 7.66
N GLY A 508 -15.71 43.92 7.84
CA GLY A 508 -16.15 42.84 6.97
C GLY A 508 -15.45 42.80 5.60
N PHE A 509 -14.39 43.58 5.40
CA PHE A 509 -13.65 43.59 4.14
C PHE A 509 -12.60 42.49 4.09
N ILE A 510 -12.26 42.07 2.86
CA ILE A 510 -11.20 41.09 2.60
C ILE A 510 -9.91 41.85 2.29
N TYR A 511 -8.82 41.51 2.98
CA TYR A 511 -7.50 42.12 2.77
C TYR A 511 -6.53 41.07 2.24
N CYS A 512 -6.13 41.23 0.97
CA CYS A 512 -5.23 40.32 0.26
C CYS A 512 -3.77 40.70 0.49
N ILE A 513 -2.97 39.72 0.90
CA ILE A 513 -1.56 39.91 1.25
C ILE A 513 -0.70 39.95 -0.01
N PRO A 514 0.02 41.06 -0.26
CA PRO A 514 0.85 41.21 -1.44
C PRO A 514 2.03 40.25 -1.42
N GLN A 515 2.25 39.56 -2.53
CA GLN A 515 3.40 38.68 -2.72
C GLN A 515 4.41 39.37 -3.65
N ALA A 516 3.98 39.65 -4.89
CA ALA A 516 4.70 40.47 -5.86
C ALA A 516 4.00 41.82 -6.10
N ALA A 517 2.69 41.91 -5.86
CA ALA A 517 1.98 43.19 -5.87
C ALA A 517 2.59 44.15 -4.83
N GLU A 518 2.57 45.45 -5.10
CA GLU A 518 3.21 46.43 -4.20
C GLU A 518 2.29 46.91 -3.08
N HIS A 519 0.98 46.74 -3.22
CA HIS A 519 -0.02 47.25 -2.29
C HIS A 519 -0.92 46.12 -1.78
N VAL A 520 -1.53 46.32 -0.63
CA VAL A 520 -2.56 45.41 -0.11
C VAL A 520 -3.84 45.63 -0.91
N MET A 521 -4.41 44.58 -1.49
CA MET A 521 -5.73 44.67 -2.14
C MET A 521 -6.82 44.52 -1.08
N LYS A 522 -7.83 45.38 -1.15
CA LYS A 522 -8.97 45.43 -0.26
C LYS A 522 -10.25 45.24 -1.07
N ILE A 523 -11.08 44.29 -0.67
CA ILE A 523 -12.33 43.94 -1.35
C ILE A 523 -13.50 44.17 -0.39
N ASP A 524 -14.51 44.93 -0.83
CA ASP A 524 -15.79 45.03 -0.14
C ASP A 524 -16.76 43.96 -0.64
N PRO A 525 -17.03 42.89 0.12
CA PRO A 525 -17.91 41.81 -0.34
C PRO A 525 -19.38 42.24 -0.45
N ARG A 526 -19.77 43.42 0.07
CA ARG A 526 -21.16 43.93 -0.03
C ARG A 526 -21.43 44.60 -1.37
N THR A 527 -20.40 45.22 -1.96
CA THR A 527 -20.51 46.01 -3.19
C THR A 527 -19.63 45.48 -4.32
N ASP A 528 -18.79 44.47 -4.04
CA ASP A 528 -17.72 43.95 -4.90
C ASP A 528 -16.67 44.98 -5.32
N ASN A 529 -16.62 46.14 -4.66
CA ASN A 529 -15.62 47.17 -4.95
C ASN A 529 -14.23 46.74 -4.49
N ILE A 530 -13.23 46.98 -5.35
CA ILE A 530 -11.81 46.72 -5.10
C ILE A 530 -11.06 48.05 -4.93
N SER A 531 -10.19 48.13 -3.95
CA SER A 531 -9.29 49.26 -3.70
C SER A 531 -7.94 48.76 -3.16
N PHE A 532 -6.95 49.65 -3.03
CA PHE A 532 -5.61 49.29 -2.60
C PHE A 532 -5.15 50.15 -1.42
N LEU A 533 -4.35 49.56 -0.53
CA LEU A 533 -3.93 50.14 0.74
C LEU A 533 -2.42 50.04 0.98
N GLY A 534 -1.93 50.98 1.80
CA GLY A 534 -0.56 51.05 2.24
C GLY A 534 0.36 51.82 1.29
N PRO A 535 1.62 52.04 1.69
CA PRO A 535 2.66 52.49 0.77
C PRO A 535 3.05 51.38 -0.22
N ALA A 536 3.84 51.72 -1.23
CA ALA A 536 4.41 50.74 -2.15
C ALA A 536 5.46 49.87 -1.44
N PHE A 537 5.28 48.55 -1.52
CA PHE A 537 6.19 47.54 -0.99
C PHE A 537 6.86 46.77 -2.16
N PRO A 538 8.03 47.22 -2.66
CA PRO A 538 8.68 46.59 -3.82
C PRO A 538 9.24 45.21 -3.49
N GLY A 539 9.40 44.37 -4.52
CA GLY A 539 10.02 43.04 -4.42
C GLY A 539 9.04 41.88 -4.63
N VAL A 540 9.57 40.66 -4.64
CA VAL A 540 8.83 39.42 -4.97
C VAL A 540 8.95 38.38 -3.86
N ASN A 541 7.93 37.52 -3.71
CA ASN A 541 7.83 36.55 -2.61
C ASN A 541 7.95 37.21 -1.22
N LYS A 542 7.36 38.41 -1.06
CA LYS A 542 7.52 39.23 0.15
C LYS A 542 6.93 38.56 1.39
N TRP A 543 5.63 38.26 1.35
CA TRP A 543 4.89 37.66 2.45
C TRP A 543 4.14 36.40 2.01
N TYR A 544 4.01 35.45 2.94
CA TYR A 544 3.34 34.17 2.72
C TYR A 544 2.12 34.03 3.63
N GLY A 545 0.93 34.25 3.05
CA GLY A 545 -0.34 34.20 3.76
C GLY A 545 -0.60 35.41 4.67
N GLY A 546 -1.84 35.50 5.19
CA GLY A 546 -2.30 36.54 6.10
C GLY A 546 -3.19 35.96 7.18
N LEU A 547 -2.90 36.28 8.44
CA LEU A 547 -3.70 35.79 9.58
C LEU A 547 -4.24 36.96 10.42
N LEU A 548 -5.54 36.93 10.70
CA LEU A 548 -6.17 37.84 11.65
C LEU A 548 -5.86 37.40 13.09
N LEU A 549 -5.45 38.34 13.93
CA LEU A 549 -5.20 38.13 15.36
C LEU A 549 -6.18 38.88 16.26
N ASN A 550 -6.09 38.60 17.56
CA ASN A 550 -7.04 39.08 18.58
C ASN A 550 -7.02 40.61 18.77
N ASP A 551 -5.98 41.31 18.28
CA ASP A 551 -5.96 42.79 18.26
C ASP A 551 -6.78 43.38 17.09
N GLY A 552 -7.33 42.52 16.23
CA GLY A 552 -8.11 42.86 15.06
C GLY A 552 -7.26 43.23 13.84
N ALA A 553 -5.93 43.08 13.91
CA ALA A 553 -5.03 43.32 12.79
C ALA A 553 -4.70 42.04 12.03
N ILE A 554 -4.33 42.21 10.76
CA ILE A 554 -3.96 41.13 9.85
C ILE A 554 -2.45 41.14 9.65
N TYR A 555 -1.83 39.97 9.80
CA TYR A 555 -0.38 39.81 9.79
C TYR A 555 0.09 38.98 8.59
N GLY A 556 0.88 39.59 7.71
CA GLY A 556 1.58 38.95 6.60
C GLY A 556 2.96 38.44 7.03
N ILE A 557 3.20 37.14 6.88
CA ILE A 557 4.43 36.49 7.37
C ILE A 557 5.58 36.69 6.39
N CYS A 558 6.69 37.26 6.86
CA CYS A 558 7.82 37.61 5.98
C CYS A 558 8.53 36.37 5.43
N GLN A 559 8.55 36.25 4.11
CA GLN A 559 9.27 35.20 3.41
C GLN A 559 10.59 35.77 2.87
N ASN A 560 10.53 36.69 1.92
CA ASN A 560 11.70 37.46 1.47
C ASN A 560 11.73 38.90 2.00
N ALA A 561 10.62 39.44 2.51
CA ALA A 561 10.60 40.79 3.08
C ALA A 561 11.49 40.91 4.33
N THR A 562 11.91 42.14 4.64
CA THR A 562 12.72 42.49 5.82
C THR A 562 11.91 42.63 7.11
N GLY A 563 10.58 42.65 7.01
CA GLY A 563 9.70 42.73 8.17
C GLY A 563 8.36 42.04 7.92
N ILE A 564 7.65 41.70 8.98
CA ILE A 564 6.26 41.24 8.91
C ILE A 564 5.35 42.42 8.55
N LEU A 565 4.35 42.17 7.72
CA LEU A 565 3.35 43.18 7.36
C LEU A 565 2.23 43.15 8.40
N ARG A 566 1.92 44.29 9.03
CA ARG A 566 0.74 44.47 9.88
C ARG A 566 -0.22 45.42 9.18
N ILE A 567 -1.43 44.95 8.93
CA ILE A 567 -2.55 45.71 8.37
C ILE A 567 -3.55 45.95 9.49
N ASP A 568 -3.88 47.20 9.75
CA ASP A 568 -4.87 47.59 10.74
C ASP A 568 -6.19 47.99 10.05
N PRO A 569 -7.23 47.15 10.05
CA PRO A 569 -8.50 47.48 9.42
C PRO A 569 -9.22 48.68 10.06
N LYS A 570 -8.94 49.01 11.34
CA LYS A 570 -9.59 50.16 12.00
C LYS A 570 -9.02 51.47 11.49
N THR A 571 -7.70 51.55 11.38
CA THR A 571 -7.01 52.79 10.95
C THR A 571 -6.65 52.79 9.46
N GLN A 572 -6.86 51.68 8.76
CA GLN A 572 -6.48 51.45 7.35
C GLN A 572 -4.97 51.61 7.10
N GLN A 573 -4.13 51.44 8.14
CA GLN A 573 -2.68 51.60 8.06
C GLN A 573 -1.99 50.27 7.79
N CYS A 574 -0.97 50.29 6.94
CA CYS A 574 -0.09 49.16 6.67
C CYS A 574 1.32 49.51 7.17
N THR A 575 1.86 48.68 8.06
CA THR A 575 3.16 48.93 8.73
C THR A 575 4.05 47.70 8.67
N LEU A 576 5.36 47.89 8.61
CA LEU A 576 6.34 46.81 8.68
C LEU A 576 7.00 46.75 10.05
N HIS A 577 7.17 45.54 10.57
CA HIS A 577 7.78 45.32 11.88
C HIS A 577 8.89 44.26 11.80
N GLY A 578 9.99 44.51 12.49
CA GLY A 578 11.20 43.69 12.46
C GLY A 578 12.31 44.25 11.57
N ASP A 579 13.46 43.59 11.59
CA ASP A 579 14.64 43.92 10.79
C ASP A 579 15.37 42.61 10.44
N PHE A 580 14.73 41.84 9.56
CA PHE A 580 15.22 40.55 9.10
C PHE A 580 15.96 40.67 7.77
N PRO A 581 16.92 39.77 7.47
CA PRO A 581 17.60 39.78 6.18
C PRO A 581 16.63 39.60 5.01
N GLU A 582 16.85 40.36 3.94
CA GLU A 582 16.09 40.21 2.70
C GLU A 582 16.35 38.85 2.05
N GLY A 583 15.31 38.30 1.41
CA GLY A 583 15.40 37.04 0.66
C GLY A 583 15.36 35.77 1.51
N ASN A 584 15.93 34.71 0.96
CA ASN A 584 16.11 33.37 1.53
C ASN A 584 14.87 32.54 1.83
N TYR A 585 13.63 32.99 1.61
CA TYR A 585 12.43 32.22 1.92
C TYR A 585 12.33 31.79 3.40
N LYS A 586 12.50 32.76 4.32
CA LYS A 586 12.73 32.52 5.76
C LYS A 586 11.66 31.66 6.42
N TRP A 587 10.43 32.15 6.43
CA TRP A 587 9.28 31.47 7.02
C TRP A 587 8.18 31.20 5.97
N HIS A 588 7.51 30.05 6.10
CA HIS A 588 6.47 29.58 5.18
C HIS A 588 5.09 29.65 5.84
N GLY A 589 4.64 30.87 6.12
CA GLY A 589 3.42 31.12 6.89
C GLY A 589 3.61 30.92 8.39
N ALA A 590 2.48 30.84 9.11
CA ALA A 590 2.47 30.70 10.56
C ALA A 590 1.25 29.91 11.03
N VAL A 591 1.35 29.37 12.24
CA VAL A 591 0.26 28.74 12.96
C VAL A 591 -0.26 29.72 14.01
N ARG A 592 -1.57 29.95 14.04
CA ARG A 592 -2.25 30.66 15.14
C ARG A 592 -2.51 29.70 16.28
N HIS A 593 -2.15 30.08 17.49
CA HIS A 593 -2.39 29.30 18.69
C HIS A 593 -3.45 29.97 19.59
N SER A 594 -4.04 29.21 20.50
CA SER A 594 -5.12 29.65 21.41
C SER A 594 -4.67 30.70 22.43
N ASP A 595 -3.36 30.84 22.66
CA ASP A 595 -2.73 31.92 23.43
C ASP A 595 -2.81 33.29 22.73
N GLY A 596 -3.30 33.35 21.49
CA GLY A 596 -3.44 34.58 20.70
C GLY A 596 -2.19 34.97 19.91
N ASN A 597 -1.11 34.17 19.96
CA ASN A 597 0.14 34.45 19.27
C ASN A 597 0.25 33.67 17.95
N LEU A 598 1.14 34.13 17.06
CA LEU A 598 1.56 33.38 15.87
C LEU A 598 2.93 32.74 16.08
N TYR A 599 3.08 31.54 15.52
CA TYR A 599 4.33 30.80 15.47
C TYR A 599 4.68 30.52 14.01
N CYS A 600 5.64 31.25 13.46
CA CYS A 600 6.03 31.20 12.05
C CYS A 600 6.87 29.96 11.73
N ILE A 601 6.50 29.28 10.64
CA ILE A 601 7.06 27.98 10.25
C ILE A 601 8.43 28.19 9.60
N PRO A 602 9.55 27.72 10.18
CA PRO A 602 10.88 27.97 9.62
C PRO A 602 11.14 27.10 8.38
N ALA A 603 11.16 27.72 7.20
CA ALA A 603 11.53 27.02 5.96
C ALA A 603 13.05 27.01 5.80
N THR A 604 13.68 28.19 5.62
CA THR A 604 15.14 28.31 5.60
C THR A 604 15.70 28.98 6.85
N ALA A 605 14.85 29.70 7.60
CA ALA A 605 15.23 30.29 8.88
C ALA A 605 15.77 29.22 9.84
N THR A 606 16.72 29.60 10.69
CA THR A 606 17.33 28.73 11.71
C THR A 606 16.51 28.69 13.01
N GLN A 607 15.50 29.56 13.13
CA GLN A 607 14.69 29.77 14.33
C GLN A 607 13.21 29.95 13.96
N VAL A 608 12.32 29.61 14.90
CA VAL A 608 10.90 29.92 14.84
C VAL A 608 10.71 31.39 15.19
N LEU A 609 9.88 32.13 14.45
CA LEU A 609 9.49 33.49 14.84
C LEU A 609 8.14 33.45 15.57
N LYS A 610 8.11 33.87 16.83
CA LYS A 610 6.88 34.13 17.59
C LYS A 610 6.48 35.60 17.43
N ILE A 611 5.21 35.83 17.12
CA ILE A 611 4.61 37.17 17.00
C ILE A 611 3.52 37.31 18.06
N GLU A 612 3.72 38.24 18.98
CA GLU A 612 2.71 38.65 19.94
C GLU A 612 1.99 39.90 19.40
N PRO A 613 0.65 39.87 19.27
CA PRO A 613 -0.10 40.95 18.62
C PRO A 613 -0.07 42.25 19.43
N GLY A 614 -0.32 43.36 18.74
CA GLY A 614 -0.32 44.70 19.33
C GLY A 614 0.03 45.76 18.30
N LEU A 615 -0.14 47.03 18.67
CA LEU A 615 0.22 48.18 17.82
C LEU A 615 1.70 48.16 17.41
N GLN A 616 2.54 47.76 18.36
CA GLN A 616 3.95 47.41 18.16
C GLN A 616 4.09 45.91 18.50
N PRO A 617 3.92 45.01 17.52
CA PRO A 617 3.98 43.58 17.76
C PRO A 617 5.35 43.18 18.29
N LYS A 618 5.37 42.33 19.31
CA LYS A 618 6.62 41.82 19.87
C LYS A 618 7.07 40.58 19.11
N LEU A 619 8.29 40.64 18.57
CA LEU A 619 8.89 39.61 17.72
C LEU A 619 9.97 38.87 18.51
N THR A 620 9.81 37.57 18.70
CA THR A 620 10.76 36.74 19.47
C THR A 620 11.22 35.55 18.63
N LEU A 621 12.53 35.33 18.52
CA LEU A 621 13.09 34.15 17.85
C LEU A 621 13.26 33.02 18.87
N LEU A 622 12.71 31.84 18.56
CA LEU A 622 12.68 30.66 19.44
C LEU A 622 13.43 29.49 18.78
N GLY A 623 14.17 28.74 19.59
CA GLY A 623 14.97 27.59 19.15
C GLY A 623 16.18 28.02 18.32
N GLU A 624 17.37 27.53 18.65
CA GLU A 624 18.58 27.81 17.86
C GLU A 624 18.93 26.60 16.98
N ASN A 625 19.38 26.87 15.75
CA ASN A 625 19.94 25.87 14.83
C ASN A 625 19.00 24.68 14.55
N ILE A 626 17.72 24.95 14.31
CA ILE A 626 16.76 23.92 13.92
C ILE A 626 17.29 23.19 12.68
N ARG A 627 17.46 21.87 12.76
CA ARG A 627 18.11 21.10 11.71
C ARG A 627 17.22 20.91 10.48
N THR A 628 17.87 20.82 9.33
CA THR A 628 17.27 20.26 8.11
C THR A 628 17.47 18.75 8.09
N GLY A 629 16.93 18.07 7.08
CA GLY A 629 17.16 16.63 6.92
C GLY A 629 18.61 16.33 6.59
N GLU A 630 19.08 15.16 7.01
CA GLU A 630 20.48 14.71 6.86
C GLU A 630 20.99 14.79 5.41
N HIS A 631 20.08 14.63 4.43
CA HIS A 631 20.38 14.70 3.01
C HIS A 631 20.72 16.12 2.51
N ARG A 632 20.50 17.17 3.31
CA ARG A 632 20.75 18.55 2.93
C ARG A 632 21.98 19.12 3.63
N LYS A 633 22.89 19.70 2.84
CA LYS A 633 24.10 20.37 3.33
C LYS A 633 23.97 21.90 3.40
N ASP A 634 22.89 22.46 2.85
CA ASP A 634 22.65 23.90 2.74
C ASP A 634 21.88 24.49 3.94
N GLY A 635 21.37 23.64 4.84
CA GLY A 635 20.58 24.08 6.00
C GLY A 635 19.18 24.63 5.66
N LYS A 636 18.70 24.45 4.42
CA LYS A 636 17.44 25.05 3.92
C LYS A 636 16.27 24.03 3.87
N TYR A 637 15.05 24.54 3.66
CA TYR A 637 13.80 23.81 3.36
C TYR A 637 13.27 22.82 4.41
N LYS A 638 13.23 23.22 5.69
CA LYS A 638 12.91 22.32 6.81
C LYS A 638 11.42 21.94 6.89
N PHE A 639 10.54 22.93 7.04
CA PHE A 639 9.11 22.73 7.29
C PHE A 639 8.26 23.59 6.32
N LEU A 640 7.13 23.07 5.85
CA LEU A 640 6.21 23.78 4.94
C LEU A 640 4.74 23.78 5.44
N GLY A 641 4.49 23.32 6.66
CA GLY A 641 3.17 23.35 7.28
C GLY A 641 3.28 23.23 8.79
N GLY A 642 2.17 23.45 9.48
CA GLY A 642 2.07 23.20 10.92
C GLY A 642 0.63 23.34 11.41
N ALA A 643 0.40 22.85 12.63
CA ALA A 643 -0.87 23.00 13.33
C ALA A 643 -0.65 23.04 14.85
N SER A 644 -1.66 23.55 15.57
CA SER A 644 -1.68 23.68 17.03
C SER A 644 -2.44 22.51 17.63
N ASP A 645 -2.01 21.97 18.77
CA ASP A 645 -2.84 20.98 19.51
C ASP A 645 -4.04 21.61 20.25
N GLY A 646 -4.20 22.93 20.15
CA GLY A 646 -5.23 23.69 20.86
C GLY A 646 -4.88 24.00 22.33
N ASN A 647 -3.82 23.40 22.86
CA ASN A 647 -3.46 23.44 24.27
C ASN A 647 -2.16 24.19 24.53
N HIS A 648 -1.02 23.50 24.43
CA HIS A 648 0.28 23.99 24.91
C HIS A 648 1.37 23.83 23.86
N SER A 649 1.06 23.39 22.64
CA SER A 649 2.08 23.18 21.63
C SER A 649 1.62 23.46 20.21
N VAL A 650 2.58 23.94 19.43
CA VAL A 650 2.51 24.02 17.97
C VAL A 650 3.48 23.01 17.37
N TYR A 651 3.07 22.37 16.28
CA TYR A 651 3.86 21.35 15.59
C TYR A 651 4.08 21.76 14.13
N PHE A 652 5.32 21.65 13.65
CA PHE A 652 5.67 21.91 12.26
C PHE A 652 5.97 20.62 11.50
N PHE A 653 5.40 20.52 10.30
CA PHE A 653 5.43 19.33 9.47
C PHE A 653 6.70 19.30 8.62
N PRO A 654 7.50 18.23 8.73
CA PRO A 654 8.77 18.13 8.04
C PRO A 654 8.58 18.01 6.53
N SER A 655 9.00 19.04 5.79
CA SER A 655 9.12 18.97 4.34
C SER A 655 10.37 18.19 3.97
N ASP A 656 11.54 18.76 4.31
CA ASP A 656 12.84 18.11 4.12
C ASP A 656 13.49 17.76 5.46
N ALA A 657 13.01 18.30 6.59
CA ALA A 657 13.45 17.87 7.92
C ALA A 657 13.15 16.38 8.17
N ASP A 658 13.90 15.74 9.07
CA ASP A 658 13.75 14.32 9.39
C ASP A 658 12.83 14.05 10.59
N TYR A 659 12.41 15.10 11.31
CA TYR A 659 11.61 15.02 12.54
C TYR A 659 10.54 16.10 12.56
N VAL A 660 9.46 15.85 13.30
CA VAL A 660 8.48 16.88 13.64
C VAL A 660 9.12 17.86 14.62
N CYS A 661 8.93 19.16 14.41
CA CYS A 661 9.35 20.18 15.35
C CYS A 661 8.16 20.58 16.23
N GLN A 662 8.30 20.46 17.54
CA GLN A 662 7.35 20.91 18.55
C GLN A 662 7.85 22.22 19.17
N VAL A 663 6.96 23.19 19.30
CA VAL A 663 7.17 24.42 20.08
C VAL A 663 6.22 24.39 21.26
N ASN A 664 6.76 24.36 22.48
CA ASN A 664 5.96 24.55 23.69
C ASN A 664 5.62 26.04 23.82
N THR A 665 4.34 26.38 23.79
CA THR A 665 3.88 27.77 23.74
C THR A 665 4.00 28.49 25.08
N ASN A 666 4.04 27.74 26.19
CA ASN A 666 4.23 28.28 27.54
C ASN A 666 5.70 28.62 27.83
N THR A 667 6.63 27.74 27.44
CA THR A 667 8.06 27.89 27.75
C THR A 667 8.86 28.51 26.62
N GLY A 668 8.36 28.47 25.38
CA GLY A 668 9.12 28.82 24.18
C GLY A 668 10.14 27.75 23.77
N GLU A 669 10.16 26.60 24.44
CA GLU A 669 11.08 25.50 24.11
C GLU A 669 10.75 24.94 22.72
N VAL A 670 11.78 24.81 21.88
CA VAL A 670 11.70 24.19 20.56
C VAL A 670 12.48 22.89 20.60
N ARG A 671 11.80 21.78 20.28
CA ARG A 671 12.41 20.45 20.28
C ARG A 671 11.87 19.59 19.16
N GLU A 672 12.60 18.54 18.84
CA GLU A 672 12.17 17.54 17.87
C GLU A 672 11.49 16.37 18.56
N VAL A 673 10.44 15.86 17.92
CA VAL A 673 9.59 14.82 18.50
C VAL A 673 9.28 13.72 17.50
N GLY A 674 9.00 12.54 18.04
CA GLY A 674 8.69 11.35 17.24
C GLY A 674 9.93 10.61 16.72
N PRO A 675 9.71 9.56 15.90
CA PRO A 675 10.78 8.80 15.29
C PRO A 675 11.46 9.62 14.16
N ASN A 676 12.62 9.14 13.72
CA ASN A 676 13.24 9.67 12.51
C ASN A 676 12.40 9.25 11.29
N LEU A 677 11.70 10.21 10.70
CA LEU A 677 10.77 9.99 9.59
C LEU A 677 11.48 9.62 8.29
N ARG A 678 12.80 9.81 8.18
CA ARG A 678 13.61 9.31 7.07
C ARG A 678 13.51 7.78 6.94
N ASN A 679 13.32 7.07 8.05
CA ASN A 679 13.23 5.61 8.00
C ASN A 679 11.81 5.13 7.67
N LEU A 680 10.79 5.98 7.86
CA LEU A 680 9.38 5.64 7.68
C LEU A 680 8.83 6.12 6.33
N GLU A 681 9.44 7.14 5.74
CA GLU A 681 9.08 7.65 4.42
C GLU A 681 10.17 7.38 3.39
N LYS A 682 9.76 7.12 2.15
CA LYS A 682 10.70 6.96 1.03
C LYS A 682 11.20 8.31 0.54
N MET A 683 10.30 9.30 0.44
CA MET A 683 10.64 10.63 -0.01
C MET A 683 11.45 11.38 1.04
N ARG A 684 12.42 12.18 0.61
CA ARG A 684 13.32 12.94 1.50
C ARG A 684 12.94 14.41 1.59
N ASN A 685 12.44 14.95 0.49
CA ASN A 685 12.09 16.36 0.32
C ASN A 685 10.60 16.54 0.00
N ASN A 686 10.04 17.68 0.40
CA ASN A 686 8.64 18.05 0.17
C ASN A 686 7.65 16.95 0.60
N LYS A 687 7.90 16.30 1.75
CA LYS A 687 7.09 15.16 2.21
C LYS A 687 5.65 15.58 2.53
N TRP A 688 5.49 16.46 3.51
CA TRP A 688 4.19 16.98 3.95
C TRP A 688 4.17 18.50 3.89
N GLN A 689 2.99 19.05 3.54
CA GLN A 689 2.75 20.49 3.48
C GLN A 689 1.32 20.77 3.94
N ASN A 690 1.10 21.88 4.65
CA ASN A 690 -0.15 22.18 5.35
C ASN A 690 -0.56 21.03 6.30
N GLY A 691 -1.66 21.23 7.01
CA GLY A 691 -2.25 20.23 7.88
C GLY A 691 -3.22 20.87 8.86
N PHE A 692 -3.79 20.07 9.73
CA PHE A 692 -4.89 20.48 10.58
C PHE A 692 -4.88 19.71 11.89
N THR A 693 -5.71 20.19 12.81
CA THR A 693 -5.99 19.54 14.08
C THR A 693 -7.48 19.22 14.11
N ASP A 694 -7.81 17.97 14.45
CA ASP A 694 -9.21 17.58 14.68
C ASP A 694 -9.70 18.01 16.07
N GLU A 695 -10.99 17.77 16.34
CA GLU A 695 -11.62 18.08 17.62
C GLU A 695 -11.04 17.33 18.82
N THR A 696 -10.31 16.22 18.59
CA THR A 696 -9.65 15.45 19.63
C THR A 696 -8.27 16.01 19.99
N GLY A 697 -7.78 16.99 19.23
CA GLY A 697 -6.42 17.50 19.33
C GLY A 697 -5.40 16.70 18.53
N THR A 698 -5.82 15.72 17.74
CA THR A 698 -4.93 14.96 16.85
C THR A 698 -4.62 15.78 15.61
N ILE A 699 -3.35 15.81 15.23
CA ILE A 699 -2.84 16.64 14.15
C ILE A 699 -2.48 15.77 12.94
N TYR A 700 -2.81 16.24 11.75
CA TYR A 700 -2.50 15.56 10.49
C TYR A 700 -1.76 16.47 9.52
N GLY A 701 -0.63 16.00 8.97
CA GLY A 701 0.12 16.64 7.89
C GLY A 701 -0.23 16.03 6.54
N ILE A 702 -0.56 16.87 5.56
CA ILE A 702 -1.08 16.44 4.26
C ILE A 702 0.09 16.03 3.34
N PRO A 703 0.06 14.83 2.73
CA PRO A 703 1.15 14.35 1.88
C PRO A 703 1.19 15.10 0.55
N LEU A 704 2.30 15.85 0.34
CA LEU A 704 2.59 16.47 -0.95
C LEU A 704 3.33 15.46 -1.84
N LYS A 705 4.59 15.16 -1.53
CA LYS A 705 5.36 14.06 -2.16
C LYS A 705 5.45 12.81 -1.30
N GLY A 706 5.27 12.90 0.02
CA GLY A 706 5.29 11.76 0.95
C GLY A 706 4.26 10.69 0.57
N GLU A 707 4.56 9.42 0.84
CA GLU A 707 3.67 8.31 0.48
C GLU A 707 2.58 8.08 1.53
N THR A 708 2.72 8.59 2.74
CA THR A 708 1.79 8.41 3.87
C THR A 708 1.30 9.75 4.41
N ILE A 709 0.26 9.76 5.23
CA ILE A 709 -0.17 10.92 6.01
C ILE A 709 0.62 10.95 7.32
N LEU A 710 1.07 12.13 7.72
CA LEU A 710 1.69 12.32 9.03
C LEU A 710 0.59 12.49 10.07
N ARG A 711 0.50 11.63 11.08
CA ARG A 711 -0.38 11.79 12.25
C ARG A 711 0.45 12.06 13.49
N ILE A 712 0.08 13.07 14.27
CA ILE A 712 0.70 13.46 15.53
C ILE A 712 -0.39 13.50 16.60
N ARG A 713 -0.28 12.63 17.60
CA ARG A 713 -1.20 12.59 18.75
C ARG A 713 -0.49 13.14 19.99
N PRO A 714 -0.86 14.35 20.46
CA PRO A 714 -0.34 14.90 21.70
C PRO A 714 -0.62 13.96 22.89
N GLN A 715 0.26 13.97 23.88
CA GLN A 715 0.07 13.24 25.14
C GLN A 715 -0.22 14.25 26.25
N GLU A 716 -1.04 13.87 27.24
CA GLU A 716 -1.28 14.71 28.42
C GLU A 716 0.03 14.94 29.20
N ASN A 717 0.24 16.17 29.71
CA ASN A 717 1.38 16.59 30.54
C ASN A 717 2.78 16.56 29.90
N SER A 718 2.97 17.18 28.74
CA SER A 718 4.30 17.46 28.11
C SER A 718 5.12 16.23 27.66
N GLY A 719 4.52 15.03 27.71
CA GLY A 719 5.10 13.81 27.17
C GLY A 719 5.44 13.91 25.68
N THR A 720 6.29 13.01 25.19
CA THR A 720 6.60 12.93 23.75
C THR A 720 5.32 12.55 23.00
N PRO A 721 4.88 13.34 22.00
CA PRO A 721 3.71 12.99 21.20
C PRO A 721 3.95 11.68 20.44
N ASP A 722 2.87 10.94 20.18
CA ASP A 722 2.91 9.78 19.30
C ASP A 722 2.85 10.24 17.84
N VAL A 723 3.94 10.06 17.10
CA VAL A 723 4.10 10.51 15.72
C VAL A 723 4.19 9.31 14.81
N GLN A 724 3.31 9.25 13.81
CA GLN A 724 3.13 8.08 12.95
C GLN A 724 2.95 8.49 11.49
N CYS A 725 3.43 7.64 10.59
CA CYS A 725 3.13 7.66 9.17
C CYS A 725 1.99 6.65 8.93
N ILE A 726 0.82 7.14 8.51
CA ILE A 726 -0.40 6.33 8.37
C ILE A 726 -0.97 6.40 6.96
N GLY A 727 -1.71 5.36 6.58
CA GLY A 727 -2.21 5.23 5.21
C GLY A 727 -1.09 5.05 4.18
N GLY A 728 -1.50 4.97 2.91
CA GLY A 728 -0.57 4.82 1.79
C GLY A 728 -0.01 3.39 1.58
N PRO A 729 0.95 3.21 0.67
CA PRO A 729 1.65 4.26 -0.06
C PRO A 729 0.78 4.92 -1.15
N TYR A 730 0.55 6.22 -1.01
CA TYR A 730 -0.08 7.07 -2.01
C TYR A 730 0.97 7.52 -3.03
N VAL A 731 0.97 6.87 -4.19
CA VAL A 731 1.96 7.10 -5.25
C VAL A 731 1.69 8.42 -5.97
N GLY A 732 2.76 9.10 -6.39
CA GLY A 732 2.70 10.35 -7.15
C GLY A 732 3.26 11.54 -6.38
N LEU A 733 3.56 12.60 -7.14
CA LEU A 733 4.16 13.83 -6.62
C LEU A 733 3.14 14.96 -6.61
N ASN A 734 3.21 15.82 -5.58
CA ASN A 734 2.33 16.97 -5.39
C ASN A 734 0.84 16.56 -5.47
N LYS A 735 0.47 15.53 -4.70
CA LYS A 735 -0.82 14.85 -4.83
C LYS A 735 -2.00 15.73 -4.44
N TRP A 736 -1.91 16.33 -3.26
CA TRP A 736 -2.95 17.18 -2.69
C TRP A 736 -2.38 18.51 -2.22
N GLU A 737 -3.20 19.55 -2.25
CA GLU A 737 -2.89 20.88 -1.73
C GLU A 737 -3.98 21.32 -0.76
N GLY A 738 -3.57 21.81 0.40
CA GLY A 738 -4.50 22.24 1.46
C GLY A 738 -5.43 21.15 1.96
N GLY A 739 -6.21 21.50 2.97
CA GLY A 739 -7.29 20.68 3.51
C GLY A 739 -8.40 21.59 4.00
N VAL A 740 -9.63 21.23 3.68
CA VAL A 740 -10.84 21.91 4.17
C VAL A 740 -11.51 21.06 5.25
N SER A 741 -11.48 21.53 6.49
CA SER A 741 -12.17 20.92 7.62
C SER A 741 -13.68 21.14 7.49
N THR A 742 -14.46 20.15 7.89
CA THR A 742 -15.93 20.21 7.88
C THR A 742 -16.50 20.21 9.29
N GLY A 743 -17.75 20.66 9.45
CA GLY A 743 -18.38 20.78 10.77
C GLY A 743 -18.55 19.45 11.54
N ASN A 744 -18.43 18.32 10.84
CA ASN A 744 -18.44 16.97 11.43
C ASN A 744 -17.02 16.44 11.76
N GLY A 745 -15.97 17.27 11.64
CA GLY A 745 -14.59 16.89 11.98
C GLY A 745 -13.82 16.19 10.86
N ASP A 746 -14.47 15.85 9.73
CA ASP A 746 -13.77 15.33 8.56
C ASP A 746 -12.91 16.41 7.89
N MET A 747 -11.99 15.96 7.06
CA MET A 747 -11.12 16.81 6.27
C MET A 747 -11.08 16.32 4.83
N TYR A 748 -11.14 17.23 3.86
CA TYR A 748 -10.96 16.92 2.44
C TYR A 748 -9.76 17.67 1.85
N CYS A 749 -8.79 16.94 1.31
CA CYS A 749 -7.58 17.49 0.70
C CYS A 749 -7.78 17.70 -0.80
N MET A 750 -7.55 18.91 -1.30
CA MET A 750 -7.89 19.25 -2.68
C MET A 750 -6.93 18.55 -3.66
N PRO A 751 -7.43 17.92 -4.74
CA PRO A 751 -6.60 17.21 -5.70
C PRO A 751 -5.73 18.18 -6.50
N LEU A 752 -4.42 18.15 -6.27
CA LEU A 752 -3.46 18.98 -7.00
C LEU A 752 -3.04 18.25 -8.29
N ASN A 753 -2.20 17.21 -8.17
CA ASN A 753 -1.90 16.28 -9.26
C ASN A 753 -2.66 14.96 -9.16
N SER A 754 -3.23 14.62 -8.01
CA SER A 754 -4.05 13.42 -7.85
C SER A 754 -5.34 13.49 -8.69
N ASN A 755 -5.82 12.33 -9.16
CA ASN A 755 -7.14 12.21 -9.78
C ASN A 755 -8.27 12.11 -8.74
N PHE A 756 -7.90 11.97 -7.46
CA PHE A 756 -8.81 11.79 -6.33
C PHE A 756 -8.56 12.85 -5.27
N SER A 757 -9.63 13.31 -4.62
CA SER A 757 -9.56 14.01 -3.34
C SER A 757 -9.36 13.00 -2.20
N LEU A 758 -8.59 13.36 -1.18
CA LEU A 758 -8.37 12.52 0.00
C LEU A 758 -9.23 13.03 1.15
N ARG A 759 -10.06 12.15 1.73
CA ARG A 759 -10.77 12.40 2.98
C ARG A 759 -9.96 11.83 4.14
N ILE A 760 -9.82 12.60 5.20
CA ILE A 760 -9.27 12.18 6.49
C ILE A 760 -10.39 12.35 7.51
N ARG A 761 -10.92 11.24 8.01
CA ARG A 761 -11.98 11.17 9.01
C ARG A 761 -11.37 10.73 10.35
N PRO A 762 -11.24 11.62 11.33
CA PRO A 762 -10.98 11.24 12.71
C PRO A 762 -12.11 10.34 13.23
N LEU A 763 -11.76 9.26 13.92
CA LEU A 763 -12.74 8.37 14.54
C LEU A 763 -12.83 8.67 16.03
N THR A 764 -14.05 8.94 16.50
CA THR A 764 -14.36 9.08 17.92
C THR A 764 -14.75 7.74 18.52
N LYS A 765 -14.76 7.64 19.86
CA LYS A 765 -15.28 6.45 20.57
C LYS A 765 -16.75 6.13 20.23
N LYS A 766 -17.51 7.10 19.68
CA LYS A 766 -18.89 6.88 19.20
C LYS A 766 -18.90 6.26 17.79
N ASP A 767 -17.99 6.64 16.90
CA ASP A 767 -17.94 6.10 15.53
C ASP A 767 -17.54 4.62 15.52
N VAL A 768 -16.70 4.20 16.45
CA VAL A 768 -16.37 2.78 16.70
C VAL A 768 -17.58 1.98 17.21
N LYS A 769 -18.64 2.65 17.71
CA LYS A 769 -19.88 2.05 18.21
C LYS A 769 -21.04 2.04 17.18
N VAL A 770 -20.90 2.62 15.97
CA VAL A 770 -22.03 2.82 15.03
C VAL A 770 -22.21 1.71 13.97
N GLU A 771 -21.34 0.68 13.90
CA GLU A 771 -21.72 -0.57 13.22
C GLU A 771 -22.62 -1.48 14.09
N GLU A 772 -23.67 -0.92 14.69
CA GLU A 772 -24.87 -1.69 15.03
C GLU A 772 -25.75 -1.76 13.77
N SER A 773 -25.29 -2.50 12.75
CA SER A 773 -26.25 -3.21 11.92
C SER A 773 -26.71 -4.41 12.74
N ASP A 774 -27.96 -4.41 13.17
CA ASP A 774 -28.70 -5.58 13.69
C ASP A 774 -28.82 -6.73 12.66
N ALA A 775 -27.99 -6.76 11.61
CA ALA A 775 -27.75 -7.93 10.81
C ALA A 775 -26.83 -8.88 11.59
N GLU A 776 -27.42 -9.94 12.17
CA GLU A 776 -26.73 -11.01 12.92
C GLU A 776 -25.36 -11.39 12.32
N PHE A 777 -24.29 -10.80 12.86
CA PHE A 777 -22.93 -11.14 12.50
C PHE A 777 -22.65 -12.60 12.90
N LYS A 778 -22.50 -13.50 11.92
CA LYS A 778 -22.34 -14.94 12.15
C LYS A 778 -20.97 -15.45 11.73
N TYR A 779 -20.24 -16.11 12.63
CA TYR A 779 -18.97 -16.78 12.33
C TYR A 779 -19.21 -18.03 11.47
N THR A 780 -19.13 -17.87 10.14
CA THR A 780 -19.43 -18.93 9.15
C THR A 780 -18.21 -19.71 8.68
N ALA A 781 -16.99 -19.19 8.86
CA ALA A 781 -15.72 -19.81 8.48
C ALA A 781 -14.63 -19.53 9.52
N GLY A 782 -13.81 -20.54 9.86
CA GLY A 782 -12.77 -20.43 10.90
C GLY A 782 -12.73 -21.65 11.84
N GLN A 783 -11.86 -21.59 12.84
CA GLN A 783 -11.82 -22.45 14.02
C GLN A 783 -13.03 -22.14 14.91
N ALA A 784 -13.50 -23.15 15.65
CA ALA A 784 -14.64 -22.98 16.56
C ALA A 784 -14.27 -22.12 17.78
N THR A 785 -13.01 -22.13 18.20
CA THR A 785 -12.54 -21.45 19.41
C THR A 785 -11.11 -20.95 19.22
N LEU A 786 -10.79 -19.77 19.73
CA LEU A 786 -9.41 -19.38 20.02
C LEU A 786 -9.01 -20.01 21.36
N ARG A 787 -7.78 -20.48 21.51
CA ARG A 787 -7.33 -21.16 22.74
C ARG A 787 -5.90 -20.75 23.10
N SER A 788 -5.48 -20.87 24.35
CA SER A 788 -4.09 -20.59 24.75
C SER A 788 -3.13 -21.78 24.58
N SER A 789 -3.56 -22.90 23.97
CA SER A 789 -2.68 -24.05 23.71
C SER A 789 -3.21 -25.00 22.64
N MET A 790 -2.33 -25.84 22.05
CA MET A 790 -2.70 -26.88 21.09
C MET A 790 -2.16 -28.27 21.48
N HIS A 791 -2.90 -29.31 21.12
CA HIS A 791 -2.38 -30.68 21.09
C HIS A 791 -2.33 -31.15 19.63
N THR A 792 -1.15 -31.56 19.15
CA THR A 792 -0.99 -32.02 17.76
C THR A 792 -0.22 -33.33 17.65
N ILE A 793 -0.68 -34.22 16.77
CA ILE A 793 -0.03 -35.49 16.42
C ILE A 793 0.78 -35.27 15.13
N ARG A 794 2.09 -35.47 15.16
CA ARG A 794 2.93 -35.40 13.94
C ARG A 794 2.89 -36.74 13.20
N SER A 795 1.97 -36.88 12.24
CA SER A 795 1.95 -38.03 11.31
C SER A 795 3.18 -38.02 10.39
N THR A 796 4.15 -38.92 10.63
CA THR A 796 5.22 -39.24 9.66
C THR A 796 4.93 -40.59 9.00
N LYS A 797 5.40 -40.82 7.76
CA LYS A 797 5.18 -42.08 7.00
C LYS A 797 5.61 -43.38 7.75
N LYS A 798 6.37 -43.28 8.84
CA LYS A 798 6.72 -44.40 9.74
C LYS A 798 5.59 -44.81 10.72
N SER A 799 4.54 -43.99 10.91
CA SER A 799 3.48 -44.24 11.91
C SER A 799 2.43 -45.29 11.52
N LYS A 800 2.60 -45.98 10.39
CA LYS A 800 1.68 -47.04 9.91
C LYS A 800 2.02 -48.46 10.41
N LYS A 801 3.10 -48.63 11.18
CA LYS A 801 3.38 -49.84 11.96
C LYS A 801 3.45 -49.47 13.44
N ARG A 802 2.30 -49.32 14.10
CA ARG A 802 2.22 -49.14 15.56
C ARG A 802 2.46 -50.50 16.24
N VAL A 803 3.72 -50.78 16.56
CA VAL A 803 4.10 -51.89 17.44
C VAL A 803 4.39 -51.28 18.82
N ALA A 804 3.60 -51.71 19.82
CA ALA A 804 3.78 -51.55 21.26
C ALA A 804 4.49 -50.25 21.73
N ASP A 805 3.74 -49.14 21.82
CA ASP A 805 4.18 -47.99 22.62
C ASP A 805 4.34 -48.43 24.09
N SER A 806 5.41 -47.99 24.76
CA SER A 806 5.61 -48.25 26.19
C SER A 806 4.42 -47.72 26.99
N ARG A 807 3.83 -48.53 27.86
CA ARG A 807 2.74 -48.07 28.75
C ARG A 807 3.29 -47.17 29.86
N PRO A 808 2.50 -46.21 30.37
CA PRO A 808 2.90 -45.42 31.54
C PRO A 808 3.15 -46.33 32.74
N ASN A 809 4.17 -46.03 33.53
CA ASN A 809 4.54 -46.82 34.70
C ASN A 809 3.72 -46.34 35.92
N VAL A 810 2.53 -46.89 36.07
CA VAL A 810 1.56 -46.52 37.11
C VAL A 810 1.22 -47.71 38.00
N GLY A 811 0.92 -47.44 39.26
CA GLY A 811 0.60 -48.44 40.29
C GLY A 811 -0.81 -49.02 40.21
N GLY A 812 -1.68 -48.50 39.33
CA GLY A 812 -3.04 -48.99 39.14
C GLY A 812 -3.86 -48.13 38.16
N VAL A 813 -5.15 -48.46 38.04
CA VAL A 813 -6.14 -47.67 37.27
C VAL A 813 -6.89 -46.75 38.22
N LEU A 814 -7.16 -45.51 37.79
CA LEU A 814 -7.96 -44.57 38.56
C LEU A 814 -9.34 -45.18 38.87
N PRO A 815 -9.84 -45.16 40.11
CA PRO A 815 -11.09 -45.83 40.46
C PRO A 815 -12.30 -45.29 39.70
N ASP A 816 -13.25 -46.16 39.33
CA ASP A 816 -14.44 -45.77 38.56
C ASP A 816 -15.24 -44.65 39.24
N LYS A 817 -15.37 -44.69 40.58
CA LYS A 817 -16.02 -43.65 41.38
C LYS A 817 -15.37 -42.27 41.27
N ILE A 818 -14.12 -42.20 40.82
CA ILE A 818 -13.39 -40.94 40.59
C ILE A 818 -13.54 -40.49 39.13
N ARG A 819 -13.70 -41.43 38.19
CA ARG A 819 -13.88 -41.18 36.76
C ARG A 819 -15.27 -40.65 36.41
N THR A 820 -16.26 -40.86 37.27
CA THR A 820 -17.62 -40.34 37.09
C THR A 820 -17.64 -38.81 37.17
N LYS A 821 -18.46 -38.19 36.30
CA LYS A 821 -18.72 -36.74 36.28
C LYS A 821 -19.11 -36.26 37.67
N ASP A 822 -18.53 -35.14 38.11
CA ASP A 822 -18.86 -34.49 39.37
C ASP A 822 -18.74 -32.97 39.27
N ILE A 823 -19.54 -32.22 40.02
CA ILE A 823 -19.58 -30.76 39.99
C ILE A 823 -19.15 -30.23 41.36
N ILE A 824 -18.22 -29.29 41.35
CA ILE A 824 -17.59 -28.73 42.55
C ILE A 824 -17.93 -27.24 42.59
N SER A 825 -18.68 -26.81 43.59
CA SER A 825 -18.94 -25.38 43.84
C SER A 825 -17.77 -24.75 44.59
N PHE A 826 -17.45 -23.51 44.27
CA PHE A 826 -16.41 -22.72 44.93
C PHE A 826 -16.85 -21.26 45.06
N ASP A 827 -16.19 -20.54 45.97
CA ASP A 827 -16.46 -19.14 46.24
C ASP A 827 -15.82 -18.24 45.15
N LEU A 828 -16.65 -17.50 44.43
CA LEU A 828 -16.22 -16.61 43.35
C LEU A 828 -15.38 -15.44 43.86
N GLU A 829 -15.69 -14.90 45.05
CA GLU A 829 -14.96 -13.78 45.64
C GLU A 829 -13.58 -14.21 46.15
N MET A 830 -13.48 -15.44 46.65
CA MET A 830 -12.21 -16.02 47.08
C MET A 830 -11.31 -16.39 45.89
N PHE A 831 -11.89 -16.81 44.77
CA PHE A 831 -11.17 -17.30 43.59
C PHE A 831 -11.58 -16.54 42.32
N ASN A 832 -11.21 -15.26 42.23
CA ASN A 832 -11.60 -14.29 41.19
C ASN A 832 -11.01 -14.53 39.78
N LEU A 833 -11.03 -15.76 39.28
CA LEU A 833 -10.49 -16.12 37.96
C LEU A 833 -11.19 -15.41 36.79
N ARG A 834 -12.48 -15.08 36.96
CA ARG A 834 -13.26 -14.30 35.98
C ARG A 834 -12.69 -12.90 35.83
N SER A 835 -12.51 -12.18 36.94
CA SER A 835 -11.99 -10.80 36.94
C SER A 835 -10.55 -10.75 36.43
N GLU A 836 -9.73 -11.73 36.78
CA GLU A 836 -8.36 -11.82 36.25
C GLU A 836 -8.34 -12.10 34.75
N ALA A 837 -9.22 -12.96 34.24
CA ALA A 837 -9.36 -13.17 32.80
C ALA A 837 -9.84 -11.89 32.09
N THR A 838 -10.81 -11.15 32.66
CA THR A 838 -11.23 -9.85 32.12
C THR A 838 -10.08 -8.85 32.09
N ARG A 839 -9.34 -8.69 33.20
CA ARG A 839 -8.16 -7.81 33.26
C ARG A 839 -7.13 -8.17 32.21
N MET A 840 -6.88 -9.46 32.03
CA MET A 840 -5.93 -9.99 31.07
C MET A 840 -6.38 -9.69 29.63
N LEU A 841 -7.64 -9.96 29.28
CA LEU A 841 -8.18 -9.72 27.95
C LEU A 841 -8.21 -8.23 27.57
N LYS A 842 -8.41 -7.32 28.53
CA LYS A 842 -8.37 -5.85 28.30
C LYS A 842 -7.00 -5.32 27.85
N GLN A 843 -5.93 -6.07 28.07
CA GLN A 843 -4.57 -5.68 27.69
C GLN A 843 -4.13 -6.25 26.33
N LEU A 844 -4.95 -7.13 25.76
CA LEU A 844 -4.64 -7.78 24.50
C LEU A 844 -5.02 -6.88 23.32
N ASP A 845 -4.29 -7.04 22.22
CA ASP A 845 -4.51 -6.28 20.99
C ASP A 845 -5.95 -6.54 20.46
N PRO A 846 -6.81 -5.49 20.38
CA PRO A 846 -8.20 -5.64 19.99
C PRO A 846 -8.37 -6.12 18.54
N LEU A 847 -7.38 -5.86 17.68
CA LEU A 847 -7.38 -6.28 16.28
C LEU A 847 -6.96 -7.75 16.10
N ILE A 848 -6.35 -8.37 17.12
CA ILE A 848 -5.82 -9.74 17.03
C ILE A 848 -6.56 -10.70 17.94
N ILE A 849 -6.84 -10.34 19.20
CA ILE A 849 -7.57 -11.23 20.12
C ILE A 849 -9.03 -10.81 20.24
N GLY A 850 -9.29 -9.51 20.29
CA GLY A 850 -10.63 -8.95 20.46
C GLY A 850 -10.76 -7.96 21.59
N ASP A 851 -11.95 -7.38 21.71
CA ASP A 851 -12.28 -6.39 22.75
C ASP A 851 -13.73 -6.52 23.22
N PHE A 852 -14.06 -5.91 24.36
CA PHE A 852 -15.38 -5.92 24.96
C PHE A 852 -16.34 -4.98 24.21
N ARG A 853 -17.53 -5.48 23.87
CA ARG A 853 -18.59 -4.70 23.21
C ARG A 853 -19.24 -3.65 24.13
N SER A 854 -19.06 -3.77 25.45
CA SER A 854 -19.65 -2.87 26.44
C SER A 854 -18.60 -2.32 27.41
N ASP A 855 -18.88 -1.14 27.95
CA ASP A 855 -18.03 -0.48 28.95
C ASP A 855 -18.11 -1.17 30.34
N GLU A 856 -18.98 -2.18 30.48
CA GLU A 856 -19.10 -3.03 31.67
C GLU A 856 -18.06 -4.18 31.70
N TYR A 857 -17.34 -4.42 30.59
CA TYR A 857 -16.26 -5.42 30.48
C TYR A 857 -16.65 -6.86 30.86
N GLU A 858 -17.89 -7.24 30.56
CA GLU A 858 -18.41 -8.59 30.79
C GLU A 858 -17.88 -9.59 29.75
N LEU A 859 -17.39 -10.77 30.17
CA LEU A 859 -16.76 -11.76 29.28
C LEU A 859 -17.67 -12.24 28.14
N GLU A 860 -18.98 -12.29 28.38
CA GLU A 860 -20.04 -12.64 27.43
C GLU A 860 -20.10 -11.65 26.25
N HIS A 861 -19.63 -10.42 26.47
CA HIS A 861 -19.60 -9.34 25.49
C HIS A 861 -18.24 -9.20 24.81
N PHE A 862 -17.26 -10.06 25.09
CA PHE A 862 -15.97 -10.03 24.41
C PHE A 862 -16.12 -10.43 22.92
N ALA A 863 -15.72 -9.59 21.98
CA ALA A 863 -15.82 -9.83 20.55
C ALA A 863 -14.48 -10.23 19.96
N VAL A 864 -14.42 -11.37 19.27
CA VAL A 864 -13.19 -11.84 18.60
C VAL A 864 -13.20 -11.46 17.12
N PRO A 865 -12.12 -10.88 16.56
CA PRO A 865 -12.04 -10.57 15.14
C PRO A 865 -12.14 -11.84 14.28
N ARG A 866 -12.82 -11.75 13.14
CA ARG A 866 -13.09 -12.91 12.27
C ARG A 866 -11.80 -13.62 11.84
N ASP A 867 -10.77 -12.85 11.48
CA ASP A 867 -9.52 -13.38 10.95
C ASP A 867 -8.68 -14.11 12.00
N SER A 868 -8.89 -13.79 13.28
CA SER A 868 -8.26 -14.46 14.43
C SER A 868 -8.67 -15.92 14.59
N LEU A 869 -9.78 -16.32 13.98
CA LEU A 869 -10.22 -17.72 13.95
C LEU A 869 -9.79 -18.46 12.68
N ILE A 870 -9.12 -17.85 11.69
CA ILE A 870 -8.80 -18.54 10.43
C ILE A 870 -7.49 -19.35 10.53
N PRO A 871 -7.48 -20.69 10.30
CA PRO A 871 -6.25 -21.48 10.37
C PRO A 871 -5.27 -21.17 9.24
N SER A 872 -3.98 -21.05 9.56
CA SER A 872 -2.88 -20.71 8.65
C SER A 872 -2.63 -21.67 7.47
N LYS A 873 -3.22 -22.88 7.50
CA LYS A 873 -3.09 -23.87 6.41
C LYS A 873 -4.02 -23.64 5.21
N LYS A 874 -4.92 -22.65 5.25
CA LYS A 874 -5.69 -22.19 4.08
C LYS A 874 -5.02 -20.96 3.49
N ARG A 875 -4.52 -21.10 2.26
CA ARG A 875 -3.79 -20.08 1.48
C ARG A 875 -4.67 -18.84 1.23
N SER A 876 -4.43 -17.73 1.94
CA SER A 876 -4.53 -16.34 1.46
C SER A 876 -4.45 -15.28 2.57
N ILE A 877 -4.61 -15.63 3.85
CA ILE A 877 -4.55 -14.65 4.96
C ILE A 877 -3.29 -14.95 5.78
N GLN A 878 -2.38 -13.99 5.82
CA GLN A 878 -1.08 -14.11 6.46
C GLN A 878 -1.27 -14.20 7.99
N GLY A 879 -1.26 -15.42 8.53
CA GLY A 879 -0.88 -15.72 9.91
C GLY A 879 -1.72 -15.14 11.07
N ILE A 880 -2.77 -14.33 10.87
CA ILE A 880 -3.50 -13.67 11.97
C ILE A 880 -4.05 -14.68 12.98
N GLY A 881 -4.70 -15.77 12.53
CA GLY A 881 -5.19 -16.79 13.47
C GLY A 881 -4.07 -17.53 14.23
N GLU A 882 -2.91 -17.75 13.60
CA GLU A 882 -1.75 -18.34 14.28
C GLU A 882 -1.07 -17.32 15.23
N LYS A 883 -1.07 -16.04 14.86
CA LYS A 883 -0.62 -14.92 15.68
C LYS A 883 -1.52 -14.74 16.90
N ALA A 884 -2.85 -14.77 16.73
CA ALA A 884 -3.82 -14.71 17.80
C ALA A 884 -3.67 -15.89 18.76
N GLN A 885 -3.52 -17.09 18.21
CA GLN A 885 -3.26 -18.30 19.00
C GLN A 885 -1.97 -18.16 19.82
N ASN A 886 -0.87 -17.69 19.20
CA ASN A 886 0.41 -17.53 19.87
C ASN A 886 0.40 -16.38 20.91
N LEU A 887 -0.26 -15.26 20.62
CA LEU A 887 -0.38 -14.14 21.54
C LEU A 887 -1.19 -14.53 22.77
N LEU A 888 -2.35 -15.17 22.59
CA LEU A 888 -3.15 -15.67 23.72
C LEU A 888 -2.37 -16.71 24.55
N THR A 889 -1.60 -17.58 23.88
CA THR A 889 -0.73 -18.57 24.54
C THR A 889 0.35 -17.89 25.38
N ASN A 890 1.10 -16.95 24.80
CA ASN A 890 2.18 -16.26 25.50
C ASN A 890 1.65 -15.42 26.66
N PHE A 891 0.54 -14.71 26.47
CA PHE A 891 0.00 -13.85 27.51
C PHE A 891 -0.49 -14.65 28.72
N VAL A 892 -1.17 -15.78 28.50
CA VAL A 892 -1.56 -16.70 29.59
C VAL A 892 -0.34 -17.34 30.25
N ASN A 893 0.74 -17.63 29.49
CA ASN A 893 1.98 -18.17 30.04
C ASN A 893 2.75 -17.15 30.90
N GLU A 894 2.66 -15.86 30.59
CA GLU A 894 3.46 -14.78 31.18
C GLU A 894 2.73 -14.00 32.29
N ASP A 895 1.40 -14.08 32.38
CA ASP A 895 0.61 -13.38 33.41
C ASP A 895 0.66 -14.10 34.78
N GLU A 896 1.66 -13.77 35.59
CA GLU A 896 1.85 -14.37 36.92
C GLU A 896 0.69 -14.12 37.89
N GLN A 897 -0.07 -13.03 37.73
CA GLN A 897 -1.21 -12.73 38.62
C GLN A 897 -2.37 -13.71 38.37
N PHE A 898 -2.70 -13.94 37.10
CA PHE A 898 -3.67 -14.95 36.69
C PHE A 898 -3.21 -16.35 37.11
N LEU A 899 -1.93 -16.69 36.88
CA LEU A 899 -1.40 -18.01 37.25
C LEU A 899 -1.34 -18.24 38.76
N ALA A 900 -1.01 -17.22 39.56
CA ALA A 900 -1.05 -17.30 41.01
C ALA A 900 -2.48 -17.52 41.53
N THR A 901 -3.47 -16.85 40.93
CA THR A 901 -4.89 -17.03 41.26
C THR A 901 -5.36 -18.44 40.90
N PHE A 902 -4.93 -18.97 39.75
CA PHE A 902 -5.21 -20.34 39.33
C PHE A 902 -4.54 -21.38 40.25
N ASP A 903 -3.28 -21.17 40.63
CA ASP A 903 -2.57 -22.02 41.60
C ASP A 903 -3.28 -22.01 42.96
N HIS A 904 -3.75 -20.84 43.41
CA HIS A 904 -4.50 -20.70 44.66
C HIS A 904 -5.80 -21.50 44.61
N PHE A 905 -6.58 -21.36 43.53
CA PHE A 905 -7.79 -22.12 43.29
C PHE A 905 -7.56 -23.64 43.33
N LEU A 906 -6.54 -24.14 42.62
CA LEU A 906 -6.26 -25.58 42.64
C LEU A 906 -5.83 -26.08 44.03
N ARG A 907 -4.91 -25.38 44.69
CA ARG A 907 -4.33 -25.84 45.96
C ARG A 907 -5.31 -25.76 47.12
N LYS A 908 -6.29 -24.85 47.07
CA LYS A 908 -7.26 -24.63 48.16
C LYS A 908 -8.63 -25.26 47.91
N CYS A 909 -9.02 -25.45 46.65
CA CYS A 909 -10.32 -26.04 46.31
C CYS A 909 -10.17 -27.45 45.69
N ILE A 910 -9.51 -27.55 44.54
CA ILE A 910 -9.58 -28.77 43.70
C ILE A 910 -8.76 -29.94 44.25
N LEU A 911 -7.50 -29.71 44.58
CA LEU A 911 -6.62 -30.79 45.03
C LEU A 911 -7.07 -31.37 46.38
N PRO A 912 -7.47 -30.57 47.39
CA PRO A 912 -8.01 -31.10 48.65
C PRO A 912 -9.28 -31.92 48.43
N TYR A 913 -10.17 -31.45 47.55
CA TYR A 913 -11.38 -32.18 47.18
C TYR A 913 -11.08 -33.53 46.53
N LEU A 914 -10.14 -33.56 45.57
CA LEU A 914 -9.71 -34.81 44.93
C LEU A 914 -9.09 -35.79 45.94
N LYS A 915 -8.23 -35.32 46.84
CA LYS A 915 -7.64 -36.14 47.90
C LYS A 915 -8.73 -36.73 48.80
N SER A 916 -9.72 -35.92 49.19
CA SER A 916 -10.87 -36.38 49.97
C SER A 916 -11.68 -37.46 49.23
N ARG A 917 -11.94 -37.28 47.93
CA ARG A 917 -12.66 -38.29 47.13
C ARG A 917 -11.88 -39.59 47.01
N LEU A 918 -10.58 -39.52 46.73
CA LEU A 918 -9.71 -40.70 46.67
C LEU A 918 -9.67 -41.43 48.02
N ALA A 919 -9.62 -40.70 49.13
CA ALA A 919 -9.68 -41.31 50.46
C ALA A 919 -11.04 -41.96 50.74
N SER A 920 -12.14 -41.31 50.37
CA SER A 920 -13.51 -41.80 50.60
C SER A 920 -13.85 -43.09 49.84
N CYS A 921 -13.20 -43.33 48.69
CA CYS A 921 -13.35 -44.56 47.93
C CYS A 921 -12.27 -45.62 48.25
N GLY A 922 -11.43 -45.38 49.26
CA GLY A 922 -10.38 -46.29 49.72
C GLY A 922 -9.18 -46.40 48.78
N ALA A 923 -9.01 -45.46 47.84
CA ALA A 923 -7.93 -45.48 46.85
C ALA A 923 -6.59 -45.02 47.44
N VAL A 924 -6.64 -44.13 48.43
CA VAL A 924 -5.46 -43.60 49.16
C VAL A 924 -5.77 -43.46 50.64
N ASP A 925 -4.73 -43.44 51.46
CA ASP A 925 -4.83 -43.06 52.87
C ASP A 925 -4.87 -41.53 52.99
N GLY A 926 -6.03 -40.98 53.39
CA GLY A 926 -6.24 -39.53 53.47
C GLY A 926 -5.30 -38.81 54.46
N SER A 927 -4.66 -39.53 55.39
CA SER A 927 -3.70 -38.98 56.35
C SER A 927 -2.28 -38.83 55.78
N LYS A 928 -1.95 -39.52 54.68
CA LYS A 928 -0.62 -39.50 54.10
C LYS A 928 -0.45 -38.38 53.07
N PRO A 929 0.78 -37.85 52.89
CA PRO A 929 1.07 -36.94 51.80
C PRO A 929 0.79 -37.57 50.44
N LEU A 930 0.21 -36.82 49.51
CA LEU A 930 -0.10 -37.26 48.16
C LEU A 930 0.31 -36.20 47.13
N ASN A 931 1.10 -36.60 46.14
CA ASN A 931 1.52 -35.71 45.06
C ASN A 931 0.45 -35.62 43.96
N PHE A 932 0.16 -34.39 43.55
CA PHE A 932 -0.66 -34.08 42.39
C PHE A 932 0.16 -33.37 41.32
N TYR A 933 -0.14 -33.67 40.06
CA TYR A 933 0.49 -33.07 38.89
C TYR A 933 -0.59 -32.39 38.05
N TYR A 934 -0.62 -31.07 38.02
CA TYR A 934 -1.65 -30.32 37.31
C TYR A 934 -1.08 -29.52 36.15
N GLN A 935 -1.88 -29.35 35.09
CA GLN A 935 -1.55 -28.55 33.93
C GLN A 935 -1.37 -27.07 34.32
N ARG A 936 -0.17 -26.52 34.13
CA ARG A 936 0.12 -25.09 34.35
C ARG A 936 0.92 -24.55 33.15
N PRO A 937 0.37 -23.58 32.39
CA PRO A 937 -0.90 -22.89 32.63
C PRO A 937 -2.14 -23.67 32.17
N PRO A 938 -3.34 -23.28 32.65
CA PRO A 938 -4.60 -23.80 32.12
C PRO A 938 -4.81 -23.36 30.67
N THR A 939 -5.63 -24.08 29.93
CA THR A 939 -6.06 -23.67 28.59
C THR A 939 -7.24 -22.71 28.72
N LEU A 940 -7.02 -21.42 28.44
CA LEU A 940 -8.10 -20.45 28.26
C LEU A 940 -8.70 -20.65 26.88
N ARG A 941 -10.03 -20.75 26.79
CA ARG A 941 -10.78 -20.84 25.53
C ARG A 941 -11.76 -19.70 25.37
N ILE A 942 -11.75 -19.12 24.19
CA ILE A 942 -12.66 -18.06 23.76
C ILE A 942 -13.45 -18.58 22.56
N GLN A 943 -14.75 -18.76 22.74
CA GLN A 943 -15.67 -19.23 21.71
C GLN A 943 -16.72 -18.16 21.42
N PRO A 944 -16.51 -17.33 20.40
CA PRO A 944 -17.46 -16.27 20.08
C PRO A 944 -18.70 -16.82 19.39
N GLY A 945 -19.81 -16.09 19.53
CA GLY A 945 -21.11 -16.42 18.95
C GLY A 945 -21.77 -15.19 18.30
N PRO A 946 -22.71 -15.39 17.35
CA PRO A 946 -23.21 -16.68 16.86
C PRO A 946 -22.27 -17.35 15.84
N SER A 947 -22.05 -18.66 15.98
CA SER A 947 -21.11 -19.48 15.19
C SER A 947 -21.73 -20.80 14.79
N THR A 948 -21.44 -21.29 13.57
CA THR A 948 -21.87 -22.63 13.12
C THR A 948 -20.80 -23.71 13.31
N LYS A 949 -19.67 -23.36 13.94
CA LYS A 949 -18.51 -24.25 14.05
C LYS A 949 -18.53 -25.01 15.36
N GLN A 950 -18.38 -26.33 15.26
CA GLN A 950 -18.18 -27.23 16.40
C GLN A 950 -16.77 -27.81 16.39
N VAL A 951 -16.28 -28.18 17.58
CA VAL A 951 -15.11 -29.05 17.71
C VAL A 951 -15.59 -30.50 17.53
N ARG A 952 -14.80 -31.36 16.89
CA ARG A 952 -15.17 -32.77 16.72
C ARG A 952 -15.01 -33.54 18.04
N ALA A 953 -15.87 -34.52 18.27
CA ALA A 953 -15.75 -35.47 19.38
C ALA A 953 -14.42 -36.20 19.34
N HIS A 954 -13.69 -36.12 20.45
CA HIS A 954 -12.40 -36.77 20.64
C HIS A 954 -12.21 -37.16 22.11
N SER A 955 -11.34 -38.14 22.35
CA SER A 955 -10.82 -38.44 23.68
C SER A 955 -9.39 -37.96 23.79
N ASP A 956 -9.00 -37.45 24.96
CA ASP A 956 -7.68 -36.84 25.17
C ASP A 956 -6.55 -37.89 25.04
N GLN A 957 -6.82 -39.17 25.28
CA GLN A 957 -5.87 -40.28 25.05
C GLN A 957 -5.35 -40.32 23.60
N GLN A 958 -6.13 -39.89 22.62
CA GLN A 958 -5.70 -39.82 21.21
C GLN A 958 -4.53 -38.84 21.01
N TYR A 959 -4.37 -37.89 21.93
CA TYR A 959 -3.34 -36.86 21.91
C TYR A 959 -2.24 -37.07 22.96
N GLY A 960 -2.23 -38.22 23.66
CA GLY A 960 -1.15 -38.62 24.56
C GLY A 960 -1.41 -38.30 26.03
N HIS A 961 -2.67 -38.13 26.43
CA HIS A 961 -3.08 -38.04 27.82
C HIS A 961 -3.31 -39.42 28.45
N GLN A 962 -3.12 -39.52 29.76
CA GLN A 962 -3.15 -40.78 30.50
C GLN A 962 -4.52 -41.01 31.17
N ASP A 963 -4.86 -42.28 31.37
CA ASP A 963 -6.08 -42.67 32.09
C ASP A 963 -6.07 -42.20 33.56
N GLY A 964 -4.89 -41.91 34.12
CA GLY A 964 -4.71 -41.34 35.46
C GLY A 964 -4.97 -39.84 35.60
N GLU A 965 -5.24 -39.14 34.49
CA GLU A 965 -5.58 -37.70 34.49
C GLU A 965 -7.10 -37.51 34.49
N LEU A 966 -7.58 -36.52 35.26
CA LEU A 966 -8.95 -36.02 35.21
C LEU A 966 -9.00 -34.68 34.48
N ASN A 967 -10.03 -34.49 33.66
CA ASN A 967 -10.33 -33.23 33.01
C ASN A 967 -11.19 -32.36 33.92
N PHE A 968 -10.87 -31.07 33.94
CA PHE A 968 -11.67 -30.05 34.59
C PHE A 968 -12.09 -29.01 33.56
N TRP A 969 -13.37 -28.68 33.56
CA TRP A 969 -13.91 -27.57 32.78
C TRP A 969 -14.57 -26.55 33.70
N LEU A 970 -14.14 -25.30 33.59
CA LEU A 970 -14.61 -24.18 34.40
C LEU A 970 -15.18 -23.08 33.49
N PRO A 971 -16.50 -22.84 33.48
CA PRO A 971 -17.07 -21.68 32.81
C PRO A 971 -16.64 -20.40 33.53
N LEU A 972 -16.04 -19.46 32.80
CA LEU A 972 -15.82 -18.10 33.28
C LEU A 972 -16.96 -17.18 32.86
N SER A 973 -17.58 -17.44 31.72
CA SER A 973 -18.82 -16.81 31.24
C SER A 973 -20.07 -17.58 31.68
N ASP A 974 -21.20 -16.90 31.94
CA ASP A 974 -22.47 -17.51 32.34
C ASP A 974 -23.03 -18.43 31.23
N PRO A 975 -23.15 -19.75 31.49
CA PRO A 975 -23.74 -20.72 30.56
C PRO A 975 -25.21 -20.45 30.24
N LYS A 976 -25.96 -19.75 31.11
CA LYS A 976 -27.36 -19.38 30.85
C LYS A 976 -27.47 -18.30 29.77
N ILE A 977 -26.48 -17.40 29.70
CA ILE A 977 -26.39 -16.33 28.70
C ILE A 977 -25.82 -16.88 27.39
N THR A 978 -24.69 -17.57 27.47
CA THR A 978 -23.95 -18.07 26.29
C THR A 978 -24.56 -19.33 25.67
N LYS A 979 -25.46 -20.02 26.39
CA LYS A 979 -26.16 -21.24 25.95
C LYS A 979 -25.23 -22.33 25.38
N THR A 980 -23.96 -22.34 25.78
CA THR A 980 -22.92 -23.20 25.20
C THR A 980 -22.13 -23.91 26.30
N ASP A 981 -22.11 -25.25 26.27
CA ASP A 981 -21.47 -26.13 27.27
C ASP A 981 -20.48 -27.10 26.58
N ILE A 982 -19.69 -27.87 27.32
CA ILE A 982 -18.99 -29.06 26.82
C ILE A 982 -19.93 -30.26 26.89
N TRP A 983 -19.92 -31.10 25.86
CA TRP A 983 -20.70 -32.31 25.77
C TRP A 983 -19.77 -33.53 25.88
N SER A 984 -20.08 -34.47 26.76
CA SER A 984 -19.32 -35.71 26.97
C SER A 984 -20.26 -36.91 26.96
N GLU A 985 -19.77 -38.04 26.46
CA GLU A 985 -20.45 -39.34 26.65
C GLU A 985 -20.43 -39.76 28.13
N SER A 986 -21.38 -40.61 28.51
CA SER A 986 -21.54 -41.07 29.90
C SER A 986 -20.51 -42.15 30.29
N ALA A 987 -20.03 -42.92 29.33
CA ALA A 987 -18.97 -43.90 29.47
C ALA A 987 -18.24 -44.10 28.12
N PRO A 988 -17.00 -44.63 28.12
CA PRO A 988 -16.20 -44.75 26.90
C PRO A 988 -16.91 -45.50 25.77
N ASN A 989 -16.96 -44.88 24.59
CA ASN A 989 -17.56 -45.41 23.35
C ASN A 989 -19.10 -45.60 23.38
N LYS A 990 -19.82 -44.93 24.29
CA LYS A 990 -21.29 -44.94 24.29
C LYS A 990 -21.90 -43.95 23.31
N GLU A 991 -21.18 -42.88 22.99
CA GLU A 991 -21.62 -41.81 22.07
C GLU A 991 -22.96 -41.14 22.48
N ASP A 992 -23.34 -41.22 23.75
CA ASP A 992 -24.57 -40.66 24.34
C ASP A 992 -24.34 -39.26 24.95
N TYR A 993 -23.82 -38.36 24.12
CA TYR A 993 -23.33 -37.05 24.55
C TYR A 993 -24.39 -36.21 25.28
N LYS A 994 -24.03 -35.71 26.47
CA LYS A 994 -24.85 -34.77 27.26
C LYS A 994 -23.99 -33.59 27.74
N PRO A 995 -24.59 -32.40 27.94
CA PRO A 995 -23.90 -31.26 28.53
C PRO A 995 -23.36 -31.59 29.92
N LEU A 996 -22.18 -31.05 30.26
CA LEU A 996 -21.56 -31.28 31.56
C LEU A 996 -22.32 -30.58 32.70
N GLY A 997 -22.87 -29.39 32.45
CA GLY A 997 -23.87 -28.73 33.29
C GLY A 997 -23.34 -27.82 34.40
N ALA A 998 -22.06 -27.47 34.42
CA ALA A 998 -21.52 -26.53 35.42
C ALA A 998 -22.05 -25.11 35.21
N GLN A 999 -22.34 -24.40 36.30
CA GLN A 999 -22.72 -22.99 36.33
C GLN A 999 -21.55 -22.09 36.72
N LEU A 1000 -21.76 -20.76 36.70
CA LEU A 1000 -20.78 -19.82 37.24
C LEU A 1000 -20.56 -20.09 38.74
N GLY A 1001 -19.30 -20.17 39.18
CA GLY A 1001 -18.94 -20.58 40.54
C GLY A 1001 -18.86 -22.11 40.73
N GLU A 1002 -18.96 -22.87 39.64
CA GLU A 1002 -18.80 -24.32 39.65
C GLU A 1002 -17.75 -24.77 38.63
N VAL A 1003 -17.07 -25.87 38.93
CA VAL A 1003 -16.18 -26.57 37.98
C VAL A 1003 -16.61 -28.02 37.90
N VAL A 1004 -16.59 -28.58 36.69
CA VAL A 1004 -16.91 -30.01 36.48
C VAL A 1004 -15.63 -30.82 36.33
N ALA A 1005 -15.55 -31.91 37.08
CA ALA A 1005 -14.55 -32.95 36.91
C ALA A 1005 -15.14 -34.10 36.09
N PHE A 1006 -14.44 -34.58 35.07
CA PHE A 1006 -14.88 -35.72 34.25
C PHE A 1006 -13.69 -36.46 33.62
N HIS A 1007 -13.91 -37.69 33.16
CA HIS A 1007 -12.86 -38.53 32.58
C HIS A 1007 -12.73 -38.38 31.06
N GLY A 1008 -12.35 -37.19 30.60
CA GLY A 1008 -12.14 -36.87 29.17
C GLY A 1008 -10.96 -37.60 28.50
N SER A 1009 -10.07 -38.22 29.28
CA SER A 1009 -9.03 -39.13 28.78
C SER A 1009 -9.61 -40.29 27.97
N THR A 1010 -10.67 -40.95 28.49
CA THR A 1010 -11.30 -42.09 27.78
C THR A 1010 -12.67 -41.79 27.20
N CYS A 1011 -13.44 -40.88 27.81
CA CYS A 1011 -14.73 -40.47 27.26
C CYS A 1011 -14.54 -39.43 26.15
N LYS A 1012 -15.15 -39.68 24.99
CA LYS A 1012 -15.24 -38.70 23.91
C LYS A 1012 -16.03 -37.48 24.38
N HIS A 1013 -15.50 -36.30 24.11
CA HIS A 1013 -16.15 -35.03 24.39
C HIS A 1013 -15.92 -34.02 23.26
N PHE A 1014 -16.79 -33.03 23.18
CA PHE A 1014 -16.70 -31.95 22.21
C PHE A 1014 -17.35 -30.67 22.69
N VAL A 1015 -17.11 -29.61 21.93
CA VAL A 1015 -17.73 -28.31 22.09
C VAL A 1015 -18.71 -28.12 20.92
N PRO A 1016 -20.02 -27.95 21.17
CA PRO A 1016 -21.01 -27.67 20.14
C PRO A 1016 -20.82 -26.28 19.53
N ALA A 1017 -21.56 -25.98 18.47
CA ALA A 1017 -21.62 -24.64 17.91
C ALA A 1017 -22.21 -23.65 18.93
N ASN A 1018 -21.68 -22.42 18.98
CA ASN A 1018 -22.22 -21.38 19.86
C ASN A 1018 -23.28 -20.60 19.09
N GLU A 1019 -24.55 -20.96 19.28
CA GLU A 1019 -25.67 -20.32 18.60
C GLU A 1019 -26.07 -18.98 19.23
N SER A 1020 -25.60 -18.68 20.44
CA SER A 1020 -25.90 -17.41 21.11
C SER A 1020 -25.11 -16.26 20.48
N LYS A 1021 -25.56 -15.02 20.72
CA LYS A 1021 -24.80 -13.82 20.32
C LYS A 1021 -23.64 -13.47 21.24
N PHE A 1022 -23.42 -14.26 22.28
CA PHE A 1022 -22.48 -13.99 23.35
C PHE A 1022 -21.27 -14.91 23.27
N THR A 1023 -20.13 -14.44 23.76
CA THR A 1023 -18.88 -15.20 23.75
C THR A 1023 -18.77 -16.07 24.98
N ARG A 1024 -18.52 -17.38 24.78
CA ARG A 1024 -18.21 -18.29 25.87
C ARG A 1024 -16.72 -18.25 26.17
N VAL A 1025 -16.38 -17.93 27.41
CA VAL A 1025 -15.01 -17.95 27.94
C VAL A 1025 -14.93 -19.01 29.03
N SER A 1026 -13.97 -19.94 28.93
CA SER A 1026 -13.80 -21.03 29.90
C SER A 1026 -12.34 -21.43 30.07
N LEU A 1027 -12.03 -22.11 31.19
CA LEU A 1027 -10.76 -22.77 31.42
C LEU A 1027 -10.89 -24.29 31.30
N ASP A 1028 -9.92 -24.92 30.64
CA ASP A 1028 -9.74 -26.37 30.61
C ASP A 1028 -8.37 -26.73 31.18
N PHE A 1029 -8.32 -27.66 32.11
CA PHE A 1029 -7.06 -28.17 32.66
C PHE A 1029 -7.18 -29.64 33.07
N ARG A 1030 -6.03 -30.28 33.32
CA ARG A 1030 -5.95 -31.67 33.76
C ARG A 1030 -5.19 -31.78 35.08
N VAL A 1031 -5.60 -32.74 35.91
CA VAL A 1031 -4.92 -33.11 37.15
C VAL A 1031 -4.67 -34.61 37.16
N GLY A 1032 -3.41 -35.00 37.27
CA GLY A 1032 -2.97 -36.36 37.53
C GLY A 1032 -2.65 -36.57 39.01
N CYS A 1033 -2.89 -37.77 39.51
CA CYS A 1033 -2.61 -38.18 40.88
C CYS A 1033 -1.45 -39.17 40.92
N GLU A 1034 -0.51 -38.98 41.86
CA GLU A 1034 0.50 -39.98 42.20
C GLU A 1034 -0.17 -41.35 42.44
N LEU A 1035 0.54 -42.43 42.08
CA LEU A 1035 0.06 -43.82 41.95
C LEU A 1035 -0.69 -44.14 40.65
N TYR A 1036 -1.46 -43.21 40.09
CA TYR A 1036 -2.28 -43.46 38.89
C TYR A 1036 -1.76 -42.76 37.64
N PHE A 1037 -0.80 -41.85 37.80
CA PHE A 1037 -0.29 -40.99 36.76
C PHE A 1037 1.25 -41.00 36.73
N ASP A 1038 1.83 -41.18 35.54
CA ASP A 1038 3.28 -41.15 35.33
C ASP A 1038 3.71 -39.79 34.74
N PRO A 1039 4.33 -38.88 35.52
CA PRO A 1039 4.72 -37.56 35.04
C PRO A 1039 5.82 -37.59 33.97
N ASN A 1040 6.58 -38.68 33.89
CA ASN A 1040 7.72 -38.83 32.96
C ASN A 1040 7.32 -39.48 31.64
N TRP A 1041 6.15 -40.12 31.58
CA TRP A 1041 5.66 -40.77 30.38
C TRP A 1041 5.23 -39.76 29.31
N LYS A 1042 5.61 -40.03 28.06
CA LYS A 1042 5.23 -39.26 26.87
C LYS A 1042 4.91 -40.21 25.72
N MET A 1043 3.78 -39.99 25.04
CA MET A 1043 3.43 -40.76 23.85
C MET A 1043 4.38 -40.41 22.68
N PRO A 1044 5.00 -41.40 22.02
CA PRO A 1044 5.85 -41.14 20.86
C PRO A 1044 5.09 -40.43 19.72
N GLY A 1045 5.63 -39.29 19.25
CA GLY A 1045 5.08 -38.56 18.10
C GLY A 1045 4.02 -37.51 18.42
N THR A 1046 3.73 -37.25 19.70
CA THR A 1046 2.96 -36.07 20.13
C THR A 1046 3.86 -34.95 20.62
N VAL A 1047 3.40 -33.72 20.42
CA VAL A 1047 3.99 -32.51 21.01
C VAL A 1047 3.02 -32.05 22.09
N SER A 1048 3.46 -32.08 23.35
CA SER A 1048 2.72 -31.52 24.49
C SER A 1048 3.15 -30.08 24.68
N ASP A 1049 2.21 -29.14 24.59
CA ASP A 1049 2.47 -27.70 24.74
C ASP A 1049 2.30 -27.22 26.19
N HIS A 1050 2.11 -28.13 27.15
CA HIS A 1050 1.89 -27.81 28.56
C HIS A 1050 3.00 -28.30 29.48
N VAL A 1051 3.40 -27.41 30.41
CA VAL A 1051 4.21 -27.75 31.58
C VAL A 1051 3.29 -28.25 32.69
N ARG A 1052 3.82 -29.08 33.59
CA ARG A 1052 3.08 -29.57 34.77
C ARG A 1052 3.69 -28.99 36.03
N ALA A 1053 2.85 -28.49 36.92
CA ALA A 1053 3.24 -28.15 38.28
C ALA A 1053 2.97 -29.34 39.20
N GLN A 1054 3.85 -29.55 40.17
CA GLN A 1054 3.69 -30.55 41.23
C GLN A 1054 3.30 -29.86 42.53
N TYR A 1055 2.36 -30.46 43.26
CA TYR A 1055 2.00 -30.02 44.61
C TYR A 1055 1.68 -31.20 45.50
N THR A 1056 2.20 -31.19 46.72
CA THR A 1056 1.98 -32.24 47.72
C THR A 1056 0.97 -31.74 48.75
N LEU A 1057 -0.09 -32.53 48.97
CA LEU A 1057 -1.11 -32.29 50.00
C LEU A 1057 -1.02 -33.32 51.12
#